data_AF-A0A352KRP9-F1
#
_entry.id   AF-A0A352KRP9-F1
#
_cell.length_a   1.000
_cell.length_b   1.000
_cell.length_c   1.000
_cell.angle_alpha   90.00
_cell.angle_beta   90.00
_cell.angle_gamma   90.00
#
_symmetry.space_group_name_H-M   'P 1'
#
loop_
_entity.id
_entity.type
_entity.pdbx_description
1 polymer ?
#
loop_
_entity_poly.entity_id
_entity_poly.type
_entity_poly.pdbx_seq_one_letter_code
_entity_poly.pdbx_strand_id
1 'polypeptide(L)'
;MTRYHSSGFAMMAVVSLLIALGIISYLLIMQGGQGANQNQSLADRDMAAYLAEAAINHAKWQAESTSCGTYSDLAITNFGTHQYSASFANTSGSPVSITATGTTENGANVTITREQVPIYDSTQTVTYSGSSDIDDTFLEDGQPTTNYNATTYLQISNDTTVTEQALLKINLSAIPPDAYVQNATLTLNLESIGSGASSGTLYAYRVTQQWQPSEATWNEYETSQSWAIAGGDKHDQIWASAPINSSGGTVTLNITNLVNVWISKKADNEGLLLAVSSNIIDAQLSSSEHASTSLQPTLQLSYACECGLPCLPDALYYEDQFNSFSCTTGTDYTNTDGPIDWSNEQWDETETDNSCAGDIQLATDDGDTRLQIGGNNVRISRQLTLDVFTSPTLSFDYRRENLSNTNQYMAVEVSLNGSSWTELGRITGSGTDGTYQQQSYDLTPYNGNTIFIRFSSRRLYSFFSRSIYVDNVRIDDATAGGGGNVTVDIVANADTWIYEGNPNTNYGTDVSLRTGRQGGFFSGDFSRALMHFDIASNVPAGSTVVTATLGVEIVSTNGSGTMTTNIYRVNTAWDENTDTWNTLGGGSWETSSIYSGDLPSSTGWQNLTLNSSLVQEWVDGTFTNRGIIFVYSAFLNKRREFGSLNDADTTIHPVLSITYTPP
;
A
#
# COMPACT_ATOMS: atom_id res chain seq x y z
N MET A 1 -85.82 -44.06 -59.11
CA MET A 1 -85.07 -44.19 -57.83
C MET A 1 -83.61 -44.15 -58.20
N THR A 2 -82.70 -43.34 -57.67
CA THR A 2 -82.62 -42.66 -56.37
C THR A 2 -81.50 -41.63 -56.51
N ARG A 3 -81.74 -40.35 -56.17
CA ARG A 3 -80.69 -39.34 -55.98
C ARG A 3 -80.22 -39.45 -54.53
N TYR A 4 -78.97 -39.83 -54.26
CA TYR A 4 -78.24 -39.48 -53.04
C TYR A 4 -76.77 -39.83 -53.28
N HIS A 5 -75.85 -38.89 -53.03
CA HIS A 5 -74.43 -39.12 -52.62
C HIS A 5 -73.57 -37.83 -52.69
N SER A 6 -74.14 -36.64 -52.91
CA SER A 6 -73.38 -35.37 -52.81
C SER A 6 -73.31 -34.79 -51.38
N SER A 7 -74.14 -35.27 -50.44
CA SER A 7 -74.20 -34.78 -49.05
C SER A 7 -73.17 -35.42 -48.10
N GLY A 8 -72.59 -36.57 -48.46
CA GLY A 8 -71.58 -37.27 -47.63
C GLY A 8 -70.20 -36.61 -47.66
N PHE A 9 -69.76 -36.14 -48.83
CA PHE A 9 -68.46 -35.47 -48.98
C PHE A 9 -68.42 -34.09 -48.33
N ALA A 10 -69.53 -33.33 -48.40
CA ALA A 10 -69.62 -32.02 -47.75
C ALA A 10 -69.62 -32.15 -46.21
N MET A 11 -70.36 -33.13 -45.65
CA MET A 11 -70.34 -33.42 -44.22
C MET A 11 -68.96 -33.89 -43.74
N MET A 12 -68.28 -34.75 -44.50
CA MET A 12 -66.94 -35.21 -44.13
C MET A 12 -65.93 -34.06 -44.17
N ALA A 13 -65.99 -33.19 -45.19
CA ALA A 13 -65.15 -32.00 -45.26
C ALA A 13 -65.39 -31.03 -44.08
N VAL A 14 -66.65 -30.80 -43.70
CA VAL A 14 -67.01 -29.94 -42.57
C VAL A 14 -66.58 -30.54 -41.23
N VAL A 15 -66.78 -31.84 -41.02
CA VAL A 15 -66.35 -32.53 -39.79
C VAL A 15 -64.82 -32.55 -39.69
N SER A 16 -64.10 -32.82 -40.78
CA SER A 16 -62.64 -32.73 -40.82
C SER A 16 -62.14 -31.31 -40.53
N LEU A 17 -62.83 -30.28 -41.04
CA LEU A 17 -62.48 -28.88 -40.76
C LEU A 17 -62.70 -28.51 -39.29
N LEU A 18 -63.81 -28.97 -38.68
CA LEU A 18 -64.10 -28.73 -37.27
C LEU A 18 -63.13 -29.46 -36.34
N ILE A 19 -62.74 -30.69 -36.67
CA ILE A 19 -61.70 -31.44 -35.94
C ILE A 19 -60.35 -30.71 -36.08
N ALA A 20 -59.98 -30.25 -37.28
CA ALA A 20 -58.75 -29.51 -37.51
C ALA A 20 -58.74 -28.19 -36.70
N LEU A 21 -59.85 -27.44 -36.70
CA LEU A 21 -59.99 -26.20 -35.90
C LEU A 21 -59.92 -26.47 -34.39
N GLY A 22 -60.51 -27.57 -33.92
CA GLY A 22 -60.41 -28.01 -32.53
C GLY A 22 -58.97 -28.38 -32.13
N ILE A 23 -58.25 -29.11 -32.98
CA ILE A 23 -56.84 -29.45 -32.77
C ILE A 23 -55.97 -28.18 -32.78
N ILE A 24 -56.16 -27.28 -33.75
CA ILE A 24 -55.42 -26.02 -33.82
C ILE A 24 -55.67 -25.16 -32.57
N SER A 25 -56.92 -25.06 -32.12
CA SER A 25 -57.26 -24.31 -30.91
C SER A 25 -56.65 -24.93 -29.65
N TYR A 26 -56.67 -26.25 -29.54
CA TYR A 26 -56.03 -26.98 -28.44
C TYR A 26 -54.50 -26.80 -28.44
N LEU A 27 -53.87 -26.87 -29.61
CA LEU A 27 -52.43 -26.63 -29.76
C LEU A 27 -52.06 -25.18 -29.40
N LEU A 28 -52.86 -24.18 -29.79
CA LEU A 28 -52.64 -22.78 -29.43
C LEU A 28 -52.79 -22.54 -27.91
N ILE A 29 -53.76 -23.18 -27.26
CA ILE A 29 -53.93 -23.10 -25.80
C ILE A 29 -52.76 -23.78 -25.07
N MET A 30 -52.31 -24.95 -25.55
CA MET A 30 -51.14 -25.62 -24.99
C MET A 30 -49.86 -24.79 -25.21
N GLN A 31 -49.67 -24.20 -26.39
CA GLN A 31 -48.53 -23.35 -26.70
C GLN A 31 -48.53 -22.08 -25.85
N GLY A 32 -49.70 -21.45 -25.65
CA GLY A 32 -49.85 -20.30 -24.76
C GLY A 32 -49.56 -20.63 -23.29
N GLY A 33 -50.03 -21.78 -22.80
CA GLY A 33 -49.73 -22.27 -21.45
C GLY A 33 -48.25 -22.61 -21.25
N GLN A 34 -47.61 -23.23 -22.25
CA GLN A 34 -46.16 -23.48 -22.24
C GLN A 34 -45.35 -22.17 -22.26
N GLY A 35 -45.76 -21.18 -23.06
CA GLY A 35 -45.12 -19.87 -23.08
C GLY A 35 -45.24 -19.10 -21.76
N ALA A 36 -46.41 -19.16 -21.11
CA ALA A 36 -46.60 -18.55 -19.79
C ALA A 36 -45.72 -19.21 -18.71
N ASN A 37 -45.66 -20.55 -18.67
CA ASN A 37 -44.81 -21.29 -17.73
C ASN A 37 -43.32 -21.04 -17.97
N GLN A 38 -42.89 -20.93 -19.24
CA GLN A 38 -41.51 -20.57 -19.58
C GLN A 38 -41.16 -19.16 -19.13
N ASN A 39 -42.03 -18.17 -19.38
CA ASN A 39 -41.81 -16.79 -18.93
C ASN A 39 -41.76 -16.67 -17.41
N GLN A 40 -42.64 -17.38 -16.70
CA GLN A 40 -42.63 -17.43 -15.23
C GLN A 40 -41.34 -18.08 -14.70
N SER A 41 -40.91 -19.20 -15.30
CA SER A 41 -39.65 -19.85 -14.94
C SER A 41 -38.41 -18.98 -15.23
N LEU A 42 -38.44 -18.15 -16.26
CA LEU A 42 -37.36 -17.20 -16.55
C LEU A 42 -37.36 -16.07 -15.53
N ALA A 43 -38.51 -15.47 -15.25
CA ALA A 43 -38.64 -14.42 -14.23
C ALA A 43 -38.19 -14.90 -12.84
N ASP A 44 -38.55 -16.14 -12.45
CA ASP A 44 -38.12 -16.74 -11.19
C ASP A 44 -36.59 -16.98 -11.15
N ARG A 45 -35.96 -17.30 -12.29
CA ARG A 45 -34.48 -17.40 -12.36
C ARG A 45 -33.79 -16.05 -12.31
N ASP A 46 -34.32 -15.03 -12.98
CA ASP A 46 -33.77 -13.67 -12.91
C ASP A 46 -33.86 -13.14 -11.46
N MET A 47 -34.97 -13.40 -10.78
CA MET A 47 -35.12 -13.08 -9.36
C MET A 47 -34.11 -13.81 -8.47
N ALA A 48 -33.88 -15.11 -8.71
CA ALA A 48 -32.84 -15.87 -8.00
C ALA A 48 -31.43 -15.29 -8.24
N ALA A 49 -31.14 -14.79 -9.45
CA ALA A 49 -29.87 -14.14 -9.76
C ALA A 49 -29.70 -12.84 -8.97
N TYR A 50 -30.73 -11.98 -8.90
CA TYR A 50 -30.69 -10.76 -8.07
C TYR A 50 -30.49 -11.06 -6.58
N LEU A 51 -31.08 -12.14 -6.07
CA LEU A 51 -30.85 -12.60 -4.69
C LEU A 51 -29.41 -13.05 -4.46
N ALA A 52 -28.80 -13.75 -5.44
CA ALA A 52 -27.39 -14.12 -5.39
C ALA A 52 -26.47 -12.89 -5.44
N GLU A 53 -26.78 -11.87 -6.25
CA GLU A 53 -26.04 -10.60 -6.25
C GLU A 53 -26.14 -9.86 -4.92
N ALA A 54 -27.34 -9.83 -4.32
CA ALA A 54 -27.55 -9.25 -2.99
C ALA A 54 -26.72 -9.98 -1.92
N ALA A 55 -26.62 -11.30 -1.99
CA ALA A 55 -25.78 -12.09 -1.10
C ALA A 55 -24.28 -11.79 -1.24
N ILE A 56 -23.77 -11.55 -2.46
CA ILE A 56 -22.39 -11.11 -2.66
C ILE A 56 -22.14 -9.77 -1.95
N ASN A 57 -23.05 -8.81 -2.11
CA ASN A 57 -22.93 -7.49 -1.49
C ASN A 57 -23.03 -7.57 0.05
N HIS A 58 -23.91 -8.42 0.59
CA HIS A 58 -24.02 -8.64 2.03
C HIS A 58 -22.76 -9.32 2.58
N ALA A 59 -22.25 -10.35 1.93
CA ALA A 59 -21.01 -11.01 2.33
C ALA A 59 -19.84 -10.02 2.32
N LYS A 60 -19.69 -9.21 1.27
CA LYS A 60 -18.68 -8.16 1.19
C LYS A 60 -18.79 -7.17 2.35
N TRP A 61 -19.98 -6.64 2.64
CA TRP A 61 -20.22 -5.75 3.77
C TRP A 61 -19.86 -6.40 5.12
N GLN A 62 -20.22 -7.67 5.30
CA GLN A 62 -19.89 -8.43 6.51
C GLN A 62 -18.37 -8.59 6.65
N ALA A 63 -17.65 -8.88 5.57
CA ALA A 63 -16.19 -8.95 5.57
C ALA A 63 -15.54 -7.60 5.92
N GLU A 64 -15.98 -6.50 5.28
CA GLU A 64 -15.48 -5.13 5.55
C GLU A 64 -15.73 -4.70 7.00
N SER A 65 -16.81 -5.19 7.65
CA SER A 65 -17.09 -4.90 9.06
C SER A 65 -16.08 -5.49 10.06
N THR A 66 -15.21 -6.40 9.59
CA THR A 66 -14.19 -7.06 10.43
C THR A 66 -12.85 -6.32 10.46
N SER A 67 -12.71 -5.20 9.72
CA SER A 67 -11.45 -4.44 9.63
C SER A 67 -10.25 -5.32 9.28
N CYS A 68 -10.35 -6.02 8.15
CA CYS A 68 -9.36 -6.98 7.66
C CYS A 68 -9.06 -8.19 8.57
N GLY A 69 -9.97 -8.50 9.50
CA GLY A 69 -9.97 -9.76 10.25
C GLY A 69 -10.38 -10.97 9.40
N THR A 70 -10.74 -12.06 10.07
CA THR A 70 -11.20 -13.29 9.40
C THR A 70 -12.66 -13.15 8.94
N TYR A 71 -12.92 -13.43 7.67
CA TYR A 71 -14.24 -13.43 7.06
C TYR A 71 -14.95 -14.76 7.31
N SER A 72 -16.27 -14.70 7.49
CA SER A 72 -17.11 -15.88 7.69
C SER A 72 -18.17 -15.97 6.61
N ASP A 73 -18.50 -17.21 6.22
CA ASP A 73 -19.56 -17.47 5.25
C ASP A 73 -20.89 -16.88 5.71
N LEU A 74 -21.61 -16.29 4.76
CA LEU A 74 -22.95 -15.79 4.96
C LEU A 74 -23.92 -16.97 4.96
N ALA A 75 -24.34 -17.35 6.17
CA ALA A 75 -25.36 -18.36 6.39
C ALA A 75 -26.67 -18.03 5.65
N ILE A 76 -27.50 -19.05 5.45
CA ILE A 76 -28.81 -18.90 4.78
C ILE A 76 -29.62 -17.81 5.48
N THR A 77 -29.88 -16.74 4.76
CA THR A 77 -30.58 -15.55 5.23
C THR A 77 -31.89 -15.40 4.48
N ASN A 78 -32.98 -15.17 5.22
CA ASN A 78 -34.30 -14.96 4.62
C ASN A 78 -34.44 -13.52 4.11
N PHE A 79 -35.00 -13.37 2.92
CA PHE A 79 -35.39 -12.11 2.31
C PHE A 79 -36.86 -12.20 1.87
N GLY A 80 -37.78 -11.84 2.77
CA GLY A 80 -39.20 -12.11 2.58
C GLY A 80 -39.47 -13.62 2.57
N THR A 81 -40.11 -14.11 1.51
CA THR A 81 -40.34 -15.56 1.27
C THR A 81 -39.20 -16.23 0.51
N HIS A 82 -38.14 -15.49 0.18
CA HIS A 82 -36.96 -15.97 -0.54
C HIS A 82 -35.76 -16.12 0.40
N GLN A 83 -34.69 -16.75 -0.09
CA GLN A 83 -33.48 -17.00 0.69
C GLN A 83 -32.24 -16.73 -0.14
N TYR A 84 -31.15 -16.38 0.53
CA TYR A 84 -29.84 -16.29 -0.10
C TYR A 84 -28.72 -16.67 0.89
N SER A 85 -27.56 -17.06 0.37
CA SER A 85 -26.36 -17.37 1.14
C SER A 85 -25.10 -17.09 0.31
N ALA A 86 -23.95 -16.97 0.95
CA ALA A 86 -22.66 -16.85 0.26
C ALA A 86 -21.52 -17.48 1.04
N SER A 87 -20.48 -17.91 0.33
CA SER A 87 -19.27 -18.49 0.91
C SER A 87 -18.01 -17.88 0.31
N PHE A 88 -16.97 -17.76 1.11
CA PHE A 88 -15.67 -17.25 0.72
C PHE A 88 -14.71 -18.38 0.36
N ALA A 89 -13.99 -18.27 -0.76
CA ALA A 89 -12.88 -19.18 -1.06
C ALA A 89 -11.64 -18.88 -0.19
N ASN A 90 -11.44 -17.59 0.12
CA ASN A 90 -10.38 -17.06 0.96
C ASN A 90 -11.02 -16.25 2.09
N THR A 91 -10.72 -16.57 3.34
CA THR A 91 -11.36 -15.99 4.52
C THR A 91 -10.54 -14.87 5.17
N SER A 92 -9.54 -14.32 4.48
CA SER A 92 -8.74 -13.18 4.93
C SER A 92 -8.03 -12.51 3.75
N GLY A 93 -7.62 -11.26 3.95
CA GLY A 93 -6.91 -10.48 2.94
C GLY A 93 -7.80 -10.05 1.76
N SER A 94 -7.18 -9.55 0.71
CA SER A 94 -7.89 -9.10 -0.47
C SER A 94 -7.01 -9.25 -1.72
N PRO A 95 -7.59 -9.49 -2.91
CA PRO A 95 -9.02 -9.72 -3.16
C PRO A 95 -9.47 -11.16 -2.83
N VAL A 96 -10.78 -11.33 -2.61
CA VAL A 96 -11.39 -12.63 -2.29
C VAL A 96 -12.30 -13.12 -3.41
N SER A 97 -12.54 -14.44 -3.49
CA SER A 97 -13.58 -15.03 -4.33
C SER A 97 -14.82 -15.35 -3.49
N ILE A 98 -15.99 -14.87 -3.92
CA ILE A 98 -17.28 -15.05 -3.25
C ILE A 98 -18.20 -15.87 -4.16
N THR A 99 -18.69 -17.00 -3.66
CA THR A 99 -19.74 -17.78 -4.32
C THR A 99 -21.05 -17.62 -3.57
N ALA A 100 -22.08 -17.09 -4.23
CA ALA A 100 -23.38 -16.82 -3.64
C ALA A 100 -24.51 -17.58 -4.34
N THR A 101 -25.52 -17.98 -3.58
CA THR A 101 -26.69 -18.68 -4.09
C THR A 101 -27.96 -17.97 -3.63
N GLY A 102 -28.82 -17.62 -4.57
CA GLY A 102 -30.16 -17.10 -4.33
C GLY A 102 -31.21 -18.18 -4.61
N THR A 103 -32.22 -18.28 -3.75
CA THR A 103 -33.33 -19.25 -3.88
C THR A 103 -34.67 -18.56 -3.71
N THR A 104 -35.57 -18.71 -4.68
CA THR A 104 -36.92 -18.15 -4.63
C THR A 104 -37.88 -19.05 -3.85
N GLU A 105 -39.07 -18.52 -3.53
CA GLU A 105 -40.12 -19.28 -2.83
C GLU A 105 -40.61 -20.49 -3.64
N ASN A 106 -40.54 -20.39 -4.97
CA ASN A 106 -40.91 -21.45 -5.91
C ASN A 106 -39.79 -22.50 -6.10
N GLY A 107 -38.67 -22.36 -5.37
CA GLY A 107 -37.54 -23.30 -5.41
C GLY A 107 -36.57 -23.09 -6.59
N ALA A 108 -36.69 -21.99 -7.35
CA ALA A 108 -35.70 -21.65 -8.36
C ALA A 108 -34.40 -21.22 -7.66
N ASN A 109 -33.26 -21.76 -8.09
CA ASN A 109 -31.96 -21.42 -7.54
C ASN A 109 -31.01 -20.92 -8.64
N VAL A 110 -30.16 -19.96 -8.28
CA VAL A 110 -29.07 -19.47 -9.12
C VAL A 110 -27.85 -19.26 -8.23
N THR A 111 -26.71 -19.76 -8.68
CA THR A 111 -25.41 -19.58 -8.04
C THR A 111 -24.53 -18.72 -8.92
N ILE A 112 -23.91 -17.70 -8.33
CA ILE A 112 -22.99 -16.77 -8.98
C ILE A 112 -21.69 -16.76 -8.20
N THR A 113 -20.57 -16.89 -8.91
CA THR A 113 -19.24 -16.70 -8.34
C THR A 113 -18.66 -15.39 -8.85
N ARG A 114 -18.17 -14.56 -7.93
CA ARG A 114 -17.44 -13.34 -8.24
C ARG A 114 -16.00 -13.50 -7.78
N GLU A 115 -15.11 -13.54 -8.76
CA GLU A 115 -13.68 -13.52 -8.54
C GLU A 115 -13.20 -12.07 -8.32
N GLN A 116 -12.06 -11.92 -7.63
CA GLN A 116 -11.37 -10.64 -7.45
C GLN A 116 -12.26 -9.56 -6.79
N VAL A 117 -12.98 -9.92 -5.72
CA VAL A 117 -13.75 -8.95 -4.92
C VAL A 117 -12.81 -8.24 -3.94
N PRO A 118 -12.56 -6.93 -4.08
CA PRO A 118 -11.74 -6.21 -3.13
C PRO A 118 -12.50 -6.05 -1.81
N ILE A 119 -11.84 -6.34 -0.70
CA ILE A 119 -12.31 -6.08 0.68
C ILE A 119 -11.48 -4.94 1.22
N TYR A 120 -12.13 -3.91 1.73
CA TYR A 120 -11.47 -2.72 2.25
C TYR A 120 -11.51 -2.72 3.79
N ASP A 121 -10.50 -2.08 4.39
CA ASP A 121 -10.47 -1.79 5.81
C ASP A 121 -11.49 -0.69 6.20
N SER A 122 -11.52 -0.36 7.48
CA SER A 122 -12.30 0.74 8.05
C SER A 122 -12.02 2.07 7.33
N THR A 123 -13.10 2.79 7.03
CA THR A 123 -13.05 4.10 6.40
C THR A 123 -12.25 5.09 7.26
N GLN A 124 -11.19 5.63 6.67
CA GLN A 124 -10.44 6.76 7.21
C GLN A 124 -11.08 8.07 6.78
N THR A 125 -10.97 9.11 7.61
CA THR A 125 -11.44 10.47 7.27
C THR A 125 -10.38 11.49 7.60
N VAL A 126 -10.03 12.31 6.61
CA VAL A 126 -9.05 13.40 6.71
C VAL A 126 -9.75 14.71 6.33
N THR A 127 -9.37 15.79 7.01
CA THR A 127 -9.89 17.13 6.73
C THR A 127 -8.72 18.05 6.43
N TYR A 128 -8.78 18.73 5.29
CA TYR A 128 -7.80 19.73 4.85
C TYR A 128 -8.42 21.12 4.99
N SER A 129 -7.72 22.06 5.59
CA SER A 129 -8.22 23.44 5.75
C SER A 129 -7.09 24.45 5.93
N GLY A 130 -7.31 25.66 5.43
CA GLY A 130 -6.39 26.77 5.61
C GLY A 130 -5.10 26.64 4.79
N SER A 131 -4.20 27.61 4.97
CA SER A 131 -3.03 27.80 4.11
C SER A 131 -1.89 26.80 4.32
N SER A 132 -1.99 25.88 5.28
CA SER A 132 -1.05 24.75 5.39
C SER A 132 -1.40 23.60 4.45
N ASP A 133 -2.67 23.47 4.08
CA ASP A 133 -3.19 22.32 3.34
C ASP A 133 -3.68 22.70 1.94
N ILE A 134 -4.09 23.96 1.76
CA ILE A 134 -4.73 24.48 0.56
C ILE A 134 -3.97 25.74 0.15
N ASP A 135 -3.33 25.68 -1.01
CA ASP A 135 -2.84 26.85 -1.71
C ASP A 135 -3.97 27.45 -2.54
N ASP A 136 -4.18 28.76 -2.49
CA ASP A 136 -5.15 29.43 -3.35
C ASP A 136 -4.71 30.82 -3.84
N THR A 137 -5.31 31.24 -4.94
CA THR A 137 -5.19 32.60 -5.47
C THR A 137 -6.32 32.84 -6.48
N PHE A 138 -6.47 34.05 -7.01
CA PHE A 138 -7.37 34.29 -8.14
C PHE A 138 -6.68 35.07 -9.25
N LEU A 139 -7.18 34.87 -10.47
CA LEU A 139 -6.67 35.44 -11.70
C LEU A 139 -7.70 36.45 -12.21
N GLU A 140 -7.26 37.62 -12.66
CA GLU A 140 -8.12 38.70 -13.16
C GLU A 140 -7.60 39.25 -14.49
N ASP A 141 -8.44 39.30 -15.52
CA ASP A 141 -8.05 39.82 -16.84
C ASP A 141 -7.87 41.35 -16.89
N GLY A 142 -8.58 42.08 -16.01
CA GLY A 142 -8.49 43.53 -15.84
C GLY A 142 -7.16 43.99 -15.25
N GLN A 143 -6.47 43.12 -14.49
CA GLN A 143 -5.14 43.34 -13.90
C GLN A 143 -4.22 42.15 -14.20
N PRO A 144 -3.84 41.94 -15.46
CA PRO A 144 -3.41 40.62 -15.91
C PRO A 144 -1.99 40.20 -15.48
N THR A 145 -1.27 41.09 -14.79
CA THR A 145 0.08 40.86 -14.23
C THR A 145 0.10 40.97 -12.71
N THR A 146 -1.06 41.11 -12.06
CA THR A 146 -1.16 41.23 -10.61
C THR A 146 -1.36 39.83 -10.02
N ASN A 147 -0.61 39.53 -8.95
CA ASN A 147 -0.80 38.34 -8.13
C ASN A 147 -1.65 38.68 -6.91
N TYR A 148 -2.53 37.76 -6.52
CA TYR A 148 -3.48 37.95 -5.43
C TYR A 148 -3.32 36.94 -4.28
N ASN A 149 -2.22 36.20 -4.20
CA ASN A 149 -2.00 35.16 -3.18
C ASN A 149 -2.12 35.63 -1.71
N ALA A 150 -1.93 36.92 -1.45
CA ALA A 150 -1.98 37.47 -0.09
C ALA A 150 -3.38 37.97 0.32
N THR A 151 -4.39 37.88 -0.55
CA THR A 151 -5.74 38.34 -0.25
C THR A 151 -6.47 37.32 0.63
N THR A 152 -7.29 37.80 1.57
CA THR A 152 -8.09 36.92 2.45
C THR A 152 -9.40 36.43 1.81
N TYR A 153 -9.52 36.59 0.49
CA TYR A 153 -10.70 36.27 -0.29
C TYR A 153 -10.29 35.87 -1.71
N LEU A 154 -11.18 35.14 -2.38
CA LEU A 154 -11.05 34.72 -3.77
C LEU A 154 -12.18 35.34 -4.57
N GLN A 155 -11.84 36.08 -5.63
CA GLN A 155 -12.83 36.70 -6.49
C GLN A 155 -13.10 35.86 -7.74
N ILE A 156 -14.38 35.73 -8.08
CA ILE A 156 -14.82 34.96 -9.25
C ILE A 156 -15.95 35.71 -9.95
N SER A 157 -15.78 35.97 -11.23
CA SER A 157 -16.74 36.68 -12.06
C SER A 157 -16.69 36.21 -13.50
N ASN A 158 -17.81 36.37 -14.19
CA ASN A 158 -17.93 36.12 -15.62
C ASN A 158 -18.72 37.27 -16.23
N ASP A 159 -18.19 38.48 -16.06
CA ASP A 159 -18.70 39.70 -16.69
C ASP A 159 -18.01 39.94 -18.04
N THR A 160 -18.69 40.69 -18.89
CA THR A 160 -18.18 41.15 -20.18
C THR A 160 -17.06 42.19 -20.08
N THR A 161 -16.83 42.75 -18.89
CA THR A 161 -15.82 43.78 -18.63
C THR A 161 -14.59 43.28 -17.90
N VAL A 162 -14.79 42.36 -16.94
CA VAL A 162 -13.73 41.70 -16.17
C VAL A 162 -14.14 40.23 -15.96
N THR A 163 -13.18 39.33 -16.14
CA THR A 163 -13.30 37.91 -15.81
C THR A 163 -12.32 37.55 -14.70
N GLU A 164 -12.84 36.97 -13.62
CA GLU A 164 -12.05 36.48 -12.49
C GLU A 164 -12.26 34.98 -12.30
N GLN A 165 -11.18 34.25 -12.03
CA GLN A 165 -11.18 32.81 -11.81
C GLN A 165 -10.30 32.48 -10.62
N ALA A 166 -10.79 31.65 -9.69
CA ALA A 166 -9.99 31.23 -8.54
C ALA A 166 -9.27 29.91 -8.82
N LEU A 167 -8.03 29.80 -8.33
CA LEU A 167 -7.23 28.58 -8.31
C LEU A 167 -7.14 28.07 -6.88
N LEU A 168 -7.36 26.77 -6.68
CA LEU A 168 -7.17 26.10 -5.39
C LEU A 168 -6.42 24.79 -5.60
N LYS A 169 -5.34 24.52 -4.87
CA LYS A 169 -4.62 23.25 -4.89
C LYS A 169 -4.57 22.69 -3.47
N ILE A 170 -5.10 21.48 -3.30
CA ILE A 170 -5.08 20.78 -2.01
C ILE A 170 -3.92 19.79 -2.00
N ASN A 171 -3.13 19.77 -0.94
CA ASN A 171 -2.07 18.79 -0.76
C ASN A 171 -2.64 17.42 -0.36
N LEU A 172 -2.58 16.46 -1.28
CA LEU A 172 -3.10 15.09 -1.09
C LEU A 172 -1.97 14.05 -0.89
N SER A 173 -0.73 14.48 -0.62
CA SER A 173 0.40 13.56 -0.45
C SER A 173 0.21 12.58 0.71
N ALA A 174 -0.58 12.96 1.71
CA ALA A 174 -0.92 12.13 2.86
C ALA A 174 -1.92 10.99 2.56
N ILE A 175 -2.34 10.81 1.30
CA ILE A 175 -3.27 9.74 0.92
C ILE A 175 -2.49 8.63 0.19
N PRO A 176 -2.58 7.36 0.65
CA PRO A 176 -1.90 6.25 0.00
C PRO A 176 -2.24 6.16 -1.50
N PRO A 177 -1.25 5.82 -2.35
CA PRO A 177 -1.53 5.40 -3.72
C PRO A 177 -2.54 4.25 -3.72
N ASP A 178 -3.45 4.24 -4.70
CA ASP A 178 -4.49 3.22 -4.87
C ASP A 178 -5.55 3.12 -3.74
N ALA A 179 -5.58 4.08 -2.81
CA ALA A 179 -6.68 4.19 -1.85
C ALA A 179 -8.04 4.34 -2.56
N TYR A 180 -9.04 3.62 -2.08
CA TYR A 180 -10.41 3.72 -2.57
C TYR A 180 -11.10 4.94 -1.95
N VAL A 181 -11.19 6.03 -2.73
CA VAL A 181 -11.84 7.26 -2.28
C VAL A 181 -13.35 7.07 -2.32
N GLN A 182 -13.96 7.07 -1.13
CA GLN A 182 -15.40 6.90 -0.95
C GLN A 182 -16.16 8.21 -1.12
N ASN A 183 -15.61 9.29 -0.56
CA ASN A 183 -16.23 10.62 -0.61
C ASN A 183 -15.17 11.72 -0.50
N ALA A 184 -15.25 12.75 -1.34
CA ALA A 184 -14.46 13.97 -1.22
C ALA A 184 -15.36 15.20 -1.43
N THR A 185 -15.54 15.98 -0.37
CA THR A 185 -16.46 17.11 -0.32
C THR A 185 -15.70 18.39 -0.01
N LEU A 186 -15.56 19.27 -1.00
CA LEU A 186 -15.00 20.61 -0.85
C LEU A 186 -16.10 21.57 -0.41
N THR A 187 -15.86 22.28 0.67
CA THR A 187 -16.77 23.27 1.25
C THR A 187 -16.10 24.64 1.17
N LEU A 188 -16.82 25.61 0.59
CA LEU A 188 -16.38 26.98 0.38
C LEU A 188 -17.39 27.92 1.05
N ASN A 189 -16.92 29.06 1.54
CA ASN A 189 -17.80 30.08 2.08
C ASN A 189 -17.96 31.23 1.07
N LEU A 190 -19.20 31.49 0.65
CA LEU A 190 -19.56 32.61 -0.21
C LEU A 190 -19.96 33.81 0.66
N GLU A 191 -19.10 34.82 0.69
CA GLU A 191 -19.28 36.02 1.51
C GLU A 191 -20.25 37.00 0.88
N SER A 192 -20.15 37.20 -0.44
CA SER A 192 -21.01 38.14 -1.15
C SER A 192 -21.15 37.78 -2.64
N ILE A 193 -22.23 38.27 -3.24
CA ILE A 193 -22.39 38.38 -4.69
C ILE A 193 -22.74 39.84 -4.99
N GLY A 194 -22.09 40.45 -5.99
CA GLY A 194 -22.22 41.86 -6.33
C GLY A 194 -23.66 42.30 -6.65
N SER A 195 -23.93 43.60 -6.46
CA SER A 195 -25.27 44.17 -6.63
C SER A 195 -25.76 44.05 -8.08
N GLY A 196 -26.81 43.26 -8.31
CA GLY A 196 -27.39 43.03 -9.64
C GLY A 196 -27.22 41.61 -10.19
N ALA A 197 -26.36 40.80 -9.57
CA ALA A 197 -26.25 39.38 -9.87
C ALA A 197 -27.45 38.58 -9.32
N SER A 198 -27.89 37.58 -10.09
CA SER A 198 -28.89 36.59 -9.68
C SER A 198 -28.19 35.32 -9.19
N SER A 199 -28.90 34.41 -8.53
CA SER A 199 -28.38 33.06 -8.22
C SER A 199 -27.77 32.42 -9.47
N GLY A 200 -26.64 31.74 -9.33
CA GLY A 200 -25.90 31.15 -10.45
C GLY A 200 -25.33 29.79 -10.10
N THR A 201 -24.33 29.36 -10.85
CA THR A 201 -23.65 28.07 -10.63
C THR A 201 -22.15 28.29 -10.58
N LEU A 202 -21.51 27.72 -9.56
CA LEU A 202 -20.07 27.57 -9.46
C LEU A 202 -19.68 26.26 -10.13
N TYR A 203 -18.65 26.29 -10.96
CA TYR A 203 -18.08 25.15 -11.66
C TYR A 203 -16.65 24.93 -11.21
N ALA A 204 -16.28 23.66 -11.03
CA ALA A 204 -14.92 23.26 -10.75
C ALA A 204 -14.35 22.49 -11.95
N TYR A 205 -13.23 22.98 -12.47
CA TYR A 205 -12.44 22.36 -13.53
C TYR A 205 -11.11 21.86 -12.97
N ARG A 206 -10.54 20.84 -13.60
CA ARG A 206 -9.17 20.41 -13.28
C ARG A 206 -8.18 21.31 -13.99
N VAL A 207 -7.22 21.88 -13.26
CA VAL A 207 -6.08 22.60 -13.82
C VAL A 207 -5.13 21.60 -14.48
N THR A 208 -4.52 21.98 -15.60
CA THR A 208 -3.61 21.10 -16.35
C THR A 208 -2.15 21.53 -16.31
N GLN A 209 -1.87 22.69 -15.74
CA GLN A 209 -0.54 23.27 -15.66
C GLN A 209 -0.20 23.58 -14.20
N GLN A 210 0.95 23.10 -13.73
CA GLN A 210 1.45 23.44 -12.41
C GLN A 210 1.68 24.95 -12.31
N TRP A 211 1.29 25.53 -11.18
CA TRP A 211 1.37 26.96 -10.89
C TRP A 211 1.97 27.21 -9.51
N GLN A 212 2.61 28.37 -9.35
CA GLN A 212 3.18 28.83 -8.08
C GLN A 212 2.24 29.88 -7.45
N PRO A 213 1.70 29.66 -6.25
CA PRO A 213 0.67 30.55 -5.69
C PRO A 213 1.11 32.00 -5.58
N SER A 214 2.34 32.26 -5.12
CA SER A 214 2.90 33.61 -4.98
C SER A 214 3.29 34.29 -6.30
N GLU A 215 3.20 33.60 -7.44
CA GLU A 215 3.65 34.11 -8.74
C GLU A 215 2.56 34.07 -9.83
N ALA A 216 1.50 33.27 -9.64
CA ALA A 216 0.45 33.13 -10.63
C ALA A 216 -0.31 34.45 -10.85
N THR A 217 -0.53 34.78 -12.12
CA THR A 217 -1.28 35.94 -12.62
C THR A 217 -2.14 35.50 -13.80
N TRP A 218 -2.99 36.38 -14.33
CA TRP A 218 -3.80 36.03 -15.51
C TRP A 218 -2.95 35.61 -16.72
N ASN A 219 -1.77 36.23 -16.92
CA ASN A 219 -0.90 35.95 -18.05
C ASN A 219 0.09 34.80 -17.80
N GLU A 220 0.52 34.60 -16.55
CA GLU A 220 1.63 33.70 -16.19
C GLU A 220 1.27 32.76 -15.03
N TYR A 221 1.65 31.49 -15.10
CA TYR A 221 1.46 30.53 -14.00
C TYR A 221 2.63 30.50 -13.01
N GLU A 222 3.78 31.00 -13.45
CA GLU A 222 5.04 31.17 -12.72
C GLU A 222 5.82 32.28 -13.42
N THR A 223 6.73 32.94 -12.72
CA THR A 223 7.51 34.06 -13.27
C THR A 223 8.13 33.74 -14.64
N SER A 224 7.79 34.54 -15.65
CA SER A 224 8.28 34.37 -17.04
C SER A 224 7.79 33.10 -17.75
N GLN A 225 6.77 32.41 -17.22
CA GLN A 225 6.13 31.26 -17.84
C GLN A 225 4.63 31.53 -18.04
N SER A 226 4.21 31.63 -19.31
CA SER A 226 2.82 31.97 -19.66
C SER A 226 1.92 30.74 -19.73
N TRP A 227 0.66 30.90 -19.31
CA TRP A 227 -0.39 29.94 -19.64
C TRP A 227 -0.51 29.75 -21.15
N ALA A 228 -0.90 28.56 -21.61
CA ALA A 228 -1.21 28.35 -23.02
C ALA A 228 -2.41 29.21 -23.45
N ILE A 229 -3.40 29.35 -22.57
CA ILE A 229 -4.50 30.30 -22.67
C ILE A 229 -4.54 31.12 -21.38
N ALA A 230 -4.44 32.45 -21.51
CA ALA A 230 -4.50 33.35 -20.36
C ALA A 230 -5.78 33.12 -19.52
N GLY A 231 -5.65 33.22 -18.20
CA GLY A 231 -6.72 32.94 -17.24
C GLY A 231 -6.74 31.51 -16.69
N GLY A 232 -5.64 30.75 -16.85
CA GLY A 232 -5.47 29.43 -16.24
C GLY A 232 -5.76 28.27 -17.18
N ASP A 233 -4.76 27.41 -17.40
CA ASP A 233 -4.91 26.23 -18.25
C ASP A 233 -5.72 25.15 -17.54
N LYS A 234 -6.87 24.79 -18.13
CA LYS A 234 -7.82 23.83 -17.55
C LYS A 234 -8.35 22.83 -18.56
N HIS A 235 -8.78 21.69 -18.06
CA HIS A 235 -9.51 20.69 -18.85
C HIS A 235 -10.98 21.12 -19.04
N ASP A 236 -11.56 20.89 -20.22
CA ASP A 236 -12.93 21.34 -20.55
C ASP A 236 -14.05 20.64 -19.75
N GLN A 237 -13.76 19.45 -19.21
CA GLN A 237 -14.72 18.71 -18.39
C GLN A 237 -15.00 19.43 -17.06
N ILE A 238 -16.28 19.66 -16.77
CA ILE A 238 -16.76 20.08 -15.45
C ILE A 238 -16.72 18.86 -14.52
N TRP A 239 -15.96 18.94 -13.43
CA TRP A 239 -15.81 17.86 -12.46
C TRP A 239 -16.81 17.95 -11.31
N ALA A 240 -17.14 19.16 -10.90
CA ALA A 240 -18.19 19.43 -9.92
C ALA A 240 -18.88 20.75 -10.23
N SER A 241 -20.12 20.89 -9.77
CA SER A 241 -20.85 22.14 -9.83
C SER A 241 -21.81 22.28 -8.65
N ALA A 242 -22.01 23.50 -8.18
CA ALA A 242 -22.93 23.80 -7.09
C ALA A 242 -23.69 25.12 -7.35
N PRO A 243 -24.96 25.23 -6.92
CA PRO A 243 -25.68 26.49 -6.99
C PRO A 243 -25.09 27.50 -5.99
N ILE A 244 -25.02 28.76 -6.40
CA ILE A 244 -24.68 29.88 -5.53
C ILE A 244 -25.86 30.85 -5.45
N ASN A 245 -26.18 31.32 -4.25
CA ASN A 245 -27.36 32.13 -3.97
C ASN A 245 -26.95 33.54 -3.55
N SER A 246 -27.75 34.53 -3.93
CA SER A 246 -27.52 35.95 -3.60
C SER A 246 -27.56 36.28 -2.11
N SER A 247 -27.97 35.32 -1.26
CA SER A 247 -27.93 35.44 0.20
C SER A 247 -26.55 35.14 0.81
N GLY A 248 -25.57 34.69 0.01
CA GLY A 248 -24.31 34.15 0.52
C GLY A 248 -24.49 32.79 1.21
N GLY A 249 -23.41 32.31 1.83
CA GLY A 249 -23.38 31.12 2.67
C GLY A 249 -22.48 30.00 2.14
N THR A 250 -22.66 28.80 2.68
CA THR A 250 -21.82 27.65 2.35
C THR A 250 -22.16 27.06 0.97
N VAL A 251 -21.12 26.84 0.17
CA VAL A 251 -21.19 26.19 -1.15
C VAL A 251 -20.41 24.86 -1.06
N THR A 252 -21.03 23.77 -1.49
CA THR A 252 -20.45 22.43 -1.36
C THR A 252 -20.30 21.78 -2.73
N LEU A 253 -19.08 21.37 -3.07
CA LEU A 253 -18.72 20.68 -4.30
C LEU A 253 -18.30 19.23 -3.98
N ASN A 254 -18.96 18.26 -4.59
CA ASN A 254 -18.50 16.87 -4.54
C ASN A 254 -17.44 16.66 -5.63
N ILE A 255 -16.18 16.53 -5.22
CA ILE A 255 -15.03 16.33 -6.11
C ILE A 255 -14.48 14.90 -6.04
N THR A 256 -15.25 13.94 -5.50
CA THR A 256 -14.84 12.54 -5.29
C THR A 256 -14.22 11.90 -6.53
N ASN A 257 -14.84 12.10 -7.70
CA ASN A 257 -14.34 11.53 -8.95
C ASN A 257 -13.02 12.15 -9.40
N LEU A 258 -12.81 13.44 -9.14
CA LEU A 258 -11.58 14.13 -9.49
C LEU A 258 -10.43 13.71 -8.56
N VAL A 259 -10.70 13.64 -7.26
CA VAL A 259 -9.72 13.14 -6.29
C VAL A 259 -9.31 11.70 -6.60
N ASN A 260 -10.27 10.84 -6.99
CA ASN A 260 -9.95 9.49 -7.47
C ASN A 260 -8.99 9.49 -8.67
N VAL A 261 -9.12 10.44 -9.61
CA VAL A 261 -8.21 10.56 -10.75
C VAL A 261 -6.80 10.96 -10.32
N TRP A 262 -6.68 11.86 -9.33
CA TRP A 262 -5.38 12.29 -8.79
C TRP A 262 -4.69 11.17 -8.00
N ILE A 263 -5.41 10.52 -7.09
CA ILE A 263 -4.85 9.44 -6.25
C ILE A 263 -4.45 8.21 -7.09
N SER A 264 -5.26 7.85 -8.09
CA SER A 264 -4.93 6.76 -9.03
C SER A 264 -3.90 7.15 -10.11
N LYS A 265 -3.25 8.31 -9.99
CA LYS A 265 -2.22 8.84 -10.92
C LYS A 265 -2.64 8.85 -12.39
N LYS A 266 -3.95 8.91 -12.67
CA LYS A 266 -4.48 9.10 -14.03
C LYS A 266 -4.30 10.54 -14.53
N ALA A 267 -4.05 11.46 -13.60
CA ALA A 267 -3.56 12.81 -13.86
C ALA A 267 -2.88 13.38 -12.63
N ASP A 268 -1.99 14.34 -12.84
CA ASP A 268 -1.33 15.07 -11.77
C ASP A 268 -2.31 16.01 -11.05
N ASN A 269 -2.04 16.24 -9.76
CA ASN A 269 -2.81 17.16 -8.95
C ASN A 269 -2.24 18.58 -9.09
N GLU A 270 -2.70 19.30 -10.12
CA GLU A 270 -2.42 20.74 -10.28
C GLU A 270 -3.52 21.64 -9.74
N GLY A 271 -4.47 21.06 -9.00
CA GLY A 271 -5.56 21.78 -8.37
C GLY A 271 -6.79 22.01 -9.25
N LEU A 272 -7.60 22.94 -8.78
CA LEU A 272 -8.93 23.29 -9.26
C LEU A 272 -8.93 24.71 -9.78
N LEU A 273 -9.61 24.90 -10.90
CA LEU A 273 -10.04 26.22 -11.33
C LEU A 273 -11.54 26.35 -11.05
N LEU A 274 -11.91 27.38 -10.29
CA LEU A 274 -13.28 27.72 -9.98
C LEU A 274 -13.74 28.89 -10.84
N ALA A 275 -14.85 28.69 -11.55
CA ALA A 275 -15.47 29.69 -12.40
C ALA A 275 -16.98 29.68 -12.22
N VAL A 276 -17.64 30.78 -12.59
CA VAL A 276 -19.09 30.96 -12.41
C VAL A 276 -19.84 31.06 -13.74
N SER A 277 -21.15 30.82 -13.69
CA SER A 277 -22.06 31.07 -14.80
C SER A 277 -22.09 32.55 -15.18
N SER A 278 -22.34 32.86 -16.46
CA SER A 278 -22.25 34.21 -17.06
C SER A 278 -23.22 35.26 -16.50
N ASN A 279 -24.09 34.90 -15.57
CA ASN A 279 -25.00 35.81 -14.87
C ASN A 279 -24.43 36.29 -13.52
N ILE A 280 -23.25 35.81 -13.13
CA ILE A 280 -22.51 36.21 -11.94
C ILE A 280 -21.43 37.17 -12.38
N ILE A 281 -21.63 38.44 -12.03
CA ILE A 281 -20.74 39.54 -12.41
C ILE A 281 -19.67 39.83 -11.36
N ASP A 282 -19.85 39.34 -10.12
CA ASP A 282 -18.92 39.50 -9.00
C ASP A 282 -19.36 38.56 -7.86
N ALA A 283 -18.49 37.66 -7.43
CA ALA A 283 -18.72 36.78 -6.28
C ALA A 283 -17.42 36.62 -5.50
N GLN A 284 -17.52 36.75 -4.18
CA GLN A 284 -16.39 36.66 -3.27
C GLN A 284 -16.51 35.42 -2.39
N LEU A 285 -15.53 34.52 -2.51
CA LEU A 285 -15.34 33.39 -1.60
C LEU A 285 -14.28 33.75 -0.55
N SER A 286 -14.32 33.09 0.60
CA SER A 286 -13.22 33.18 1.57
C SER A 286 -12.02 32.34 1.10
N SER A 287 -10.80 32.87 1.26
CA SER A 287 -9.55 32.16 0.94
C SER A 287 -8.99 31.34 2.10
N SER A 288 -7.93 30.58 1.86
CA SER A 288 -7.14 29.86 2.86
C SER A 288 -6.54 30.77 3.94
N GLU A 289 -6.26 32.03 3.63
CA GLU A 289 -5.70 33.06 4.52
C GLU A 289 -6.79 33.78 5.33
N HIS A 290 -8.07 33.45 5.13
CA HIS A 290 -9.16 34.11 5.83
C HIS A 290 -9.00 33.97 7.35
N ALA A 291 -9.09 35.08 8.09
CA ALA A 291 -8.76 35.13 9.52
C ALA A 291 -9.67 34.25 10.40
N SER A 292 -10.89 33.96 9.94
CA SER A 292 -11.81 33.03 10.60
C SER A 292 -11.70 31.65 9.97
N THR A 293 -11.14 30.70 10.71
CA THR A 293 -10.94 29.31 10.28
C THR A 293 -12.23 28.58 9.92
N SER A 294 -13.37 28.98 10.49
CA SER A 294 -14.68 28.41 10.12
C SER A 294 -15.19 28.84 8.75
N LEU A 295 -14.57 29.85 8.14
CA LEU A 295 -14.93 30.35 6.80
C LEU A 295 -13.90 29.93 5.74
N GLN A 296 -12.73 29.42 6.14
CA GLN A 296 -11.72 28.94 5.20
C GLN A 296 -12.26 27.77 4.37
N PRO A 297 -11.75 27.59 3.13
CA PRO A 297 -12.01 26.39 2.34
C PRO A 297 -11.67 25.13 3.14
N THR A 298 -12.55 24.12 3.08
CA THR A 298 -12.35 22.83 3.77
C THR A 298 -12.66 21.67 2.84
N LEU A 299 -11.71 20.74 2.67
CA LEU A 299 -11.97 19.46 2.01
C LEU A 299 -12.09 18.36 3.06
N GLN A 300 -13.26 17.73 3.14
CA GLN A 300 -13.43 16.49 3.89
C GLN A 300 -13.32 15.30 2.94
N LEU A 301 -12.33 14.44 3.17
CA LEU A 301 -12.01 13.27 2.37
C LEU A 301 -12.19 12.00 3.21
N SER A 302 -12.96 11.05 2.70
CA SER A 302 -13.11 9.71 3.26
C SER A 302 -12.63 8.67 2.26
N TYR A 303 -11.74 7.79 2.70
CA TYR A 303 -11.16 6.73 1.88
C TYR A 303 -11.01 5.44 2.68
N ALA A 304 -10.81 4.33 2.00
CA ALA A 304 -10.39 3.08 2.62
C ALA A 304 -9.35 2.40 1.74
N CYS A 305 -8.56 1.52 2.34
CA CYS A 305 -7.50 0.80 1.64
C CYS A 305 -7.84 -0.67 1.60
N GLU A 306 -7.40 -1.33 0.54
CA GLU A 306 -7.67 -2.75 0.35
C GLU A 306 -6.93 -3.56 1.43
N CYS A 307 -7.59 -4.57 1.99
CA CYS A 307 -7.02 -5.37 3.07
C CYS A 307 -5.74 -6.07 2.63
N GLY A 308 -4.65 -5.80 3.37
CA GLY A 308 -3.30 -6.24 3.01
C GLY A 308 -2.42 -5.11 2.43
N LEU A 309 -2.97 -3.91 2.23
CA LEU A 309 -2.24 -2.69 1.88
C LEU A 309 -2.21 -1.71 3.06
N PRO A 310 -1.12 -0.95 3.26
CA PRO A 310 -1.04 0.05 4.32
C PRO A 310 -2.07 1.17 4.10
N CYS A 311 -2.69 1.63 5.19
CA CYS A 311 -3.80 2.59 5.14
C CYS A 311 -3.51 3.95 5.78
N LEU A 312 -2.23 4.19 6.07
CA LEU A 312 -1.68 5.48 6.45
C LEU A 312 -0.74 5.94 5.32
N PRO A 313 -0.55 7.24 5.10
CA PRO A 313 0.57 7.68 4.27
C PRO A 313 1.87 7.08 4.80
N ASP A 314 2.88 6.96 3.93
CA ASP A 314 4.26 6.83 4.39
C ASP A 314 4.43 7.90 5.48
N ALA A 315 4.80 7.48 6.70
CA ALA A 315 4.91 8.41 7.83
C ALA A 315 5.67 9.66 7.36
N LEU A 316 5.19 10.86 7.66
CA LEU A 316 6.01 12.04 7.39
C LEU A 316 7.27 11.91 8.26
N TYR A 317 8.45 11.96 7.63
CA TYR A 317 9.73 11.90 8.32
C TYR A 317 10.81 12.58 7.49
N TYR A 318 11.81 13.15 8.17
CA TYR A 318 13.08 13.49 7.56
C TYR A 318 13.98 12.26 7.57
N GLU A 319 14.71 11.98 6.49
CA GLU A 319 15.70 10.91 6.48
C GLU A 319 16.88 11.24 5.57
N ASP A 320 18.06 10.84 6.03
CA ASP A 320 19.32 10.83 5.29
C ASP A 320 20.07 9.53 5.62
N GLN A 321 20.16 8.66 4.63
CA GLN A 321 20.83 7.36 4.66
C GLN A 321 22.29 7.48 4.22
N PHE A 322 22.79 8.70 3.96
CA PHE A 322 24.18 8.98 3.54
C PHE A 322 24.68 8.11 2.37
N ASN A 323 23.75 7.62 1.54
CA ASN A 323 24.00 6.73 0.42
C ASN A 323 24.46 7.50 -0.84
N SER A 324 24.24 8.81 -0.86
CA SER A 324 24.54 9.70 -1.98
C SER A 324 25.92 10.35 -1.81
N PHE A 325 26.87 9.85 -2.60
CA PHE A 325 28.29 10.24 -2.51
C PHE A 325 28.66 11.29 -3.58
N SER A 326 28.84 12.56 -3.17
CA SER A 326 29.21 13.67 -4.06
C SER A 326 30.43 14.44 -3.53
N CYS A 327 31.51 14.51 -4.29
CA CYS A 327 32.74 15.22 -3.89
C CYS A 327 32.74 16.72 -4.28
N THR A 328 31.57 17.32 -4.49
CA THR A 328 31.46 18.68 -5.01
C THR A 328 30.87 19.61 -3.96
N THR A 329 31.72 20.50 -3.44
CA THR A 329 31.37 21.48 -2.41
C THR A 329 30.11 22.27 -2.78
N GLY A 330 29.11 22.23 -1.91
CA GLY A 330 27.82 22.93 -2.06
C GLY A 330 26.73 22.11 -2.79
N THR A 331 27.04 20.87 -3.16
CA THR A 331 26.07 19.87 -3.66
C THR A 331 26.27 18.51 -2.97
N ASP A 332 27.08 18.51 -1.92
CA ASP A 332 27.39 17.40 -1.05
C ASP A 332 26.63 17.56 0.27
N TYR A 333 26.30 16.43 0.91
CA TYR A 333 25.43 16.41 2.09
C TYR A 333 24.05 17.09 1.94
N THR A 334 23.52 17.18 0.73
CA THR A 334 22.18 17.73 0.45
C THR A 334 21.12 16.63 0.30
N ASN A 335 21.44 15.37 0.64
CA ASN A 335 20.54 14.25 0.35
C ASN A 335 19.26 14.30 1.19
N THR A 336 18.20 13.75 0.62
CA THR A 336 16.91 13.54 1.28
C THR A 336 16.37 12.19 0.81
N ASP A 337 16.34 11.21 1.72
CA ASP A 337 15.77 9.88 1.44
C ASP A 337 14.32 9.77 1.96
N GLY A 338 13.92 10.67 2.86
CA GLY A 338 12.59 10.72 3.44
C GLY A 338 11.56 11.55 2.65
N PRO A 339 10.26 11.37 2.93
CA PRO A 339 9.16 12.04 2.21
C PRO A 339 9.07 13.55 2.50
N ILE A 340 9.71 14.05 3.57
CA ILE A 340 9.91 15.50 3.78
C ILE A 340 11.27 15.91 3.20
N ASP A 341 11.24 16.78 2.20
CA ASP A 341 12.46 17.34 1.60
C ASP A 341 13.13 18.36 2.54
N TRP A 342 14.34 18.03 2.98
CA TRP A 342 15.26 18.92 3.73
C TRP A 342 16.55 19.25 2.97
N SER A 343 16.62 19.04 1.66
CA SER A 343 17.82 19.24 0.84
C SER A 343 18.30 20.69 0.78
N ASN A 344 17.41 21.67 0.98
CA ASN A 344 17.74 23.10 1.01
C ASN A 344 18.60 23.52 2.21
N GLU A 345 18.63 22.70 3.26
CA GLU A 345 19.43 22.90 4.46
C GLU A 345 20.49 21.78 4.51
N GLN A 346 21.58 21.94 3.77
CA GLN A 346 22.66 20.93 3.69
C GLN A 346 23.27 20.65 5.08
N TRP A 347 23.87 19.47 5.27
CA TRP A 347 24.72 19.30 6.45
C TRP A 347 25.97 20.19 6.32
N ASP A 348 26.18 21.04 7.33
CA ASP A 348 27.31 21.95 7.45
C ASP A 348 28.35 21.35 8.40
N GLU A 349 29.51 21.00 7.84
CA GLU A 349 30.64 20.49 8.61
C GLU A 349 31.61 21.61 9.01
N THR A 350 32.40 21.36 10.06
CA THR A 350 33.37 22.35 10.57
C THR A 350 34.52 22.58 9.62
N GLU A 351 34.86 21.53 8.91
CA GLU A 351 36.02 21.42 8.06
C GLU A 351 35.55 21.91 6.69
N THR A 352 36.28 22.83 6.07
CA THR A 352 35.80 23.47 4.82
C THR A 352 36.10 22.61 3.60
N ASP A 353 36.14 21.29 3.77
CA ASP A 353 36.36 20.28 2.75
C ASP A 353 35.01 19.82 2.15
N ASN A 354 34.97 18.63 1.56
CA ASN A 354 33.79 18.09 0.92
C ASN A 354 33.54 16.69 1.48
N SER A 355 32.38 16.13 1.19
CA SER A 355 31.97 14.83 1.73
C SER A 355 32.89 13.63 1.40
N CYS A 356 33.93 13.79 0.59
CA CYS A 356 34.86 12.71 0.21
C CYS A 356 36.22 12.77 0.91
N ALA A 357 36.48 13.79 1.74
CA ALA A 357 37.74 13.93 2.44
C ALA A 357 37.57 14.80 3.68
N GLY A 358 38.20 14.41 4.78
CA GLY A 358 38.18 15.17 6.02
C GLY A 358 38.31 14.26 7.23
N ASP A 359 38.26 14.83 8.42
CA ASP A 359 37.95 14.05 9.62
C ASP A 359 36.45 13.71 9.66
N ILE A 360 35.57 14.50 9.02
CA ILE A 360 34.20 14.11 8.68
C ILE A 360 34.13 13.84 7.17
N GLN A 361 33.58 12.70 6.79
CA GLN A 361 33.41 12.33 5.37
C GLN A 361 32.38 11.21 5.24
N LEU A 362 31.89 11.01 4.04
CA LEU A 362 31.25 9.78 3.62
C LEU A 362 32.32 8.74 3.28
N ALA A 363 32.22 7.54 3.85
CA ALA A 363 33.18 6.46 3.62
C ALA A 363 32.46 5.12 3.54
N THR A 364 33.06 4.18 2.80
CA THR A 364 32.53 2.81 2.73
C THR A 364 32.81 2.06 4.03
N ASP A 365 31.76 1.56 4.65
CA ASP A 365 31.81 0.69 5.82
C ASP A 365 30.78 -0.44 5.66
N ASP A 366 31.22 -1.68 5.89
CA ASP A 366 30.41 -2.90 5.66
C ASP A 366 29.79 -3.02 4.25
N GLY A 367 30.44 -2.44 3.24
CA GLY A 367 30.05 -2.53 1.83
C GLY A 367 29.26 -1.33 1.30
N ASP A 368 28.76 -0.46 2.19
CA ASP A 368 27.94 0.70 1.84
C ASP A 368 28.54 2.03 2.29
N THR A 369 28.07 3.13 1.73
CA THR A 369 28.52 4.49 2.10
C THR A 369 27.83 4.96 3.38
N ARG A 370 28.61 5.50 4.33
CA ARG A 370 28.16 5.90 5.66
C ARG A 370 28.81 7.22 6.06
N LEU A 371 28.18 7.98 6.94
CA LEU A 371 28.82 9.16 7.53
C LEU A 371 29.87 8.70 8.54
N GLN A 372 31.14 8.89 8.22
CA GLN A 372 32.25 8.66 9.13
C GLN A 372 32.61 9.95 9.86
N ILE A 373 32.59 9.90 11.19
CA ILE A 373 33.02 10.99 12.06
C ILE A 373 34.29 10.56 12.79
N GLY A 374 35.41 11.13 12.35
CA GLY A 374 36.72 11.09 12.96
C GLY A 374 37.10 12.43 13.60
N GLY A 375 38.40 12.63 13.84
CA GLY A 375 38.95 13.91 14.27
C GLY A 375 38.65 14.32 15.71
N ASN A 376 39.18 15.47 16.10
CA ASN A 376 39.02 15.98 17.46
C ASN A 376 38.44 17.38 17.44
N ASN A 377 37.22 17.54 17.96
CA ASN A 377 36.44 18.78 17.98
C ASN A 377 35.94 19.21 16.61
N VAL A 378 35.63 18.23 15.76
CA VAL A 378 34.88 18.47 14.53
C VAL A 378 33.40 18.29 14.80
N ARG A 379 32.58 18.92 13.97
CA ARG A 379 31.13 18.77 14.01
C ARG A 379 30.53 18.81 12.62
N ILE A 380 29.37 18.20 12.49
CA ILE A 380 28.48 18.32 11.34
C ILE A 380 27.06 18.56 11.84
N SER A 381 26.36 19.52 11.25
CA SER A 381 25.04 19.96 11.71
C SER A 381 24.09 20.27 10.58
N ARG A 382 22.79 20.12 10.82
CA ARG A 382 21.74 20.41 9.85
C ARG A 382 20.56 21.13 10.49
N GLN A 383 19.94 22.04 9.76
CA GLN A 383 18.73 22.75 10.16
C GLN A 383 17.48 22.01 9.67
N LEU A 384 16.41 21.98 10.46
CA LEU A 384 15.11 21.44 10.06
C LEU A 384 13.96 22.05 10.88
N THR A 385 12.71 21.91 10.43
CA THR A 385 11.52 22.40 11.15
C THR A 385 10.68 21.24 11.67
N LEU A 386 10.27 21.29 12.94
CA LEU A 386 9.53 20.22 13.62
C LEU A 386 8.00 20.43 13.66
N ASP A 387 7.47 21.45 13.01
CA ASP A 387 6.05 21.84 13.05
C ASP A 387 5.09 20.78 12.51
N VAL A 388 5.57 19.90 11.62
CA VAL A 388 4.84 18.75 11.09
C VAL A 388 4.70 17.58 12.07
N PHE A 389 5.39 17.64 13.22
CA PHE A 389 5.45 16.57 14.21
C PHE A 389 4.72 16.94 15.52
N THR A 390 4.17 15.94 16.21
CA THR A 390 3.52 16.03 17.51
C THR A 390 4.44 15.63 18.68
N SER A 391 5.26 14.60 18.51
CA SER A 391 6.22 14.03 19.47
C SER A 391 7.49 13.58 18.75
N PRO A 392 8.25 14.54 18.18
CA PRO A 392 9.38 14.22 17.31
C PRO A 392 10.49 13.46 18.05
N THR A 393 11.07 12.46 17.40
CA THR A 393 12.21 11.68 17.89
C THR A 393 13.29 11.63 16.82
N LEU A 394 14.54 11.92 17.21
CA LEU A 394 15.71 11.69 16.38
C LEU A 394 16.18 10.26 16.57
N SER A 395 16.31 9.49 15.49
CA SER A 395 16.88 8.15 15.48
C SER A 395 18.00 8.04 14.43
N PHE A 396 18.98 7.18 14.68
CA PHE A 396 20.05 6.85 13.75
C PHE A 396 20.75 5.56 14.16
N ASP A 397 21.40 4.92 13.20
CA ASP A 397 22.29 3.79 13.41
C ASP A 397 23.74 4.27 13.57
N TYR A 398 24.52 3.59 14.41
CA TYR A 398 25.92 3.90 14.61
C TYR A 398 26.79 2.65 14.81
N ARG A 399 28.08 2.78 14.47
CA ARG A 399 29.08 1.74 14.75
C ARG A 399 30.38 2.37 15.23
N ARG A 400 30.89 1.94 16.39
CA ARG A 400 32.19 2.41 16.91
C ARG A 400 33.33 1.63 16.26
N GLU A 401 34.39 2.34 15.92
CA GLU A 401 35.63 1.76 15.40
C GLU A 401 36.80 2.15 16.30
N ASN A 402 37.35 1.19 17.05
CA ASN A 402 38.58 1.30 17.87
C ASN A 402 38.55 2.37 18.99
N LEU A 403 37.38 2.66 19.55
CA LEU A 403 37.29 3.52 20.74
C LEU A 403 37.93 2.82 21.93
N SER A 404 38.70 3.57 22.74
CA SER A 404 39.57 3.03 23.78
C SER A 404 39.10 3.37 25.20
N ASN A 405 38.26 4.38 25.38
CA ASN A 405 37.69 4.77 26.69
C ASN A 405 36.53 5.76 26.51
N THR A 406 35.87 6.12 27.61
CA THR A 406 34.71 7.03 27.63
C THR A 406 35.02 8.51 27.38
N ASN A 407 36.30 8.91 27.30
CA ASN A 407 36.65 10.28 26.90
C ASN A 407 36.74 10.45 25.38
N GLN A 408 36.46 9.37 24.63
CA GLN A 408 36.37 9.33 23.18
C GLN A 408 34.91 9.11 22.84
N TYR A 409 34.31 10.08 22.14
CA TYR A 409 32.88 10.04 21.90
C TYR A 409 32.47 10.93 20.72
N MET A 410 31.27 10.66 20.25
CA MET A 410 30.46 11.59 19.47
C MET A 410 29.28 12.02 20.34
N ALA A 411 29.10 13.32 20.54
CA ALA A 411 27.93 13.89 21.21
C ALA A 411 26.86 14.20 20.17
N VAL A 412 25.61 14.00 20.58
CA VAL A 412 24.42 14.35 19.81
C VAL A 412 23.77 15.53 20.49
N GLU A 413 23.60 16.62 19.76
CA GLU A 413 23.22 17.92 20.30
C GLU A 413 22.12 18.56 19.46
N VAL A 414 21.33 19.41 20.10
CA VAL A 414 20.25 20.18 19.47
C VAL A 414 20.34 21.66 19.86
N SER A 415 19.92 22.55 18.97
CA SER A 415 19.91 23.99 19.19
C SER A 415 18.68 24.65 18.55
N LEU A 416 18.14 25.67 19.21
CA LEU A 416 17.08 26.53 18.65
C LEU A 416 17.63 27.70 17.82
N ASN A 417 18.96 27.92 17.81
CA ASN A 417 19.56 29.13 17.22
C ASN A 417 20.93 28.89 16.54
N GLY A 418 21.36 27.63 16.42
CA GLY A 418 22.64 27.23 15.84
C GLY A 418 23.89 27.62 16.65
N SER A 419 23.75 28.34 17.75
CA SER A 419 24.88 28.91 18.53
C SER A 419 24.98 28.34 19.95
N SER A 420 23.85 28.12 20.61
CA SER A 420 23.76 27.54 21.96
C SER A 420 23.23 26.11 21.85
N TRP A 421 24.01 25.14 22.32
CA TRP A 421 23.76 23.72 22.08
C TRP A 421 23.42 22.99 23.38
N THR A 422 22.37 22.17 23.33
CA THR A 422 21.97 21.25 24.39
C THR A 422 22.35 19.83 23.98
N GLU A 423 23.07 19.12 24.83
CA GLU A 423 23.43 17.72 24.58
C GLU A 423 22.26 16.79 24.92
N LEU A 424 21.86 15.97 23.95
CA LEU A 424 20.84 14.92 24.09
C LEU A 424 21.45 13.62 24.61
N GLY A 425 22.68 13.31 24.17
CA GLY A 425 23.44 12.17 24.65
C GLY A 425 24.77 12.00 23.91
N ARG A 426 25.44 10.87 24.15
CA ARG A 426 26.75 10.56 23.54
C ARG A 426 26.90 9.09 23.21
N ILE A 427 27.52 8.83 22.07
CA ILE A 427 28.06 7.53 21.71
C ILE A 427 29.48 7.45 22.25
N THR A 428 29.75 6.54 23.18
CA THR A 428 31.04 6.44 23.88
C THR A 428 31.34 5.02 24.37
N GLY A 429 32.46 4.84 25.08
CA GLY A 429 32.91 3.57 25.63
C GLY A 429 33.91 2.87 24.72
N SER A 430 34.75 2.01 25.31
CA SER A 430 35.75 1.26 24.54
C SER A 430 35.09 0.17 23.70
N GLY A 431 35.42 0.08 22.43
CA GLY A 431 34.91 -0.97 21.55
C GLY A 431 35.17 -0.73 20.07
N THR A 432 35.12 -1.84 19.34
CA THR A 432 34.84 -1.88 17.90
C THR A 432 33.58 -2.73 17.77
N ASP A 433 32.49 -2.11 17.32
CA ASP A 433 31.21 -2.81 17.19
C ASP A 433 31.23 -3.62 15.88
N GLY A 434 30.80 -4.88 15.96
CA GLY A 434 30.75 -5.80 14.81
C GLY A 434 29.50 -5.63 13.95
N THR A 435 28.50 -4.90 14.45
CA THR A 435 27.25 -4.55 13.76
C THR A 435 26.85 -3.13 14.13
N TYR A 436 26.02 -2.48 13.32
CA TYR A 436 25.42 -1.19 13.67
C TYR A 436 24.46 -1.36 14.87
N GLN A 437 24.39 -0.32 15.70
CA GLN A 437 23.51 -0.21 16.85
C GLN A 437 22.63 1.02 16.66
N GLN A 438 21.37 0.95 17.09
CA GLN A 438 20.45 2.07 16.98
C GLN A 438 20.51 2.96 18.22
N GLN A 439 20.39 4.28 18.02
CA GLN A 439 20.24 5.26 19.08
C GLN A 439 19.07 6.19 18.77
N SER A 440 18.30 6.54 19.80
CA SER A 440 17.23 7.53 19.69
C SER A 440 17.25 8.59 20.80
N TYR A 441 16.69 9.77 20.51
CA TYR A 441 16.56 10.90 21.42
C TYR A 441 15.24 11.63 21.20
N ASP A 442 14.54 11.92 22.30
CA ASP A 442 13.30 12.70 22.30
C ASP A 442 13.57 14.17 21.96
N LEU A 443 12.91 14.67 20.91
CA LEU A 443 12.93 16.06 20.48
C LEU A 443 11.63 16.82 20.81
N THR A 444 10.65 16.17 21.45
CA THR A 444 9.39 16.78 21.88
C THR A 444 9.56 18.13 22.59
N PRO A 445 10.58 18.36 23.45
CA PRO A 445 10.79 19.66 24.08
C PRO A 445 11.04 20.83 23.12
N TYR A 446 11.40 20.55 21.86
CA TYR A 446 11.71 21.54 20.82
C TYR A 446 10.61 21.65 19.76
N ASN A 447 9.50 20.92 19.92
CA ASN A 447 8.42 20.87 18.96
C ASN A 447 7.86 22.27 18.62
N GLY A 448 7.41 22.47 17.38
CA GLY A 448 6.90 23.73 16.85
C GLY A 448 7.97 24.80 16.58
N ASN A 449 9.25 24.43 16.56
CA ASN A 449 10.36 25.33 16.24
C ASN A 449 11.20 24.77 15.07
N THR A 450 11.86 25.67 14.33
CA THR A 450 13.03 25.31 13.54
C THR A 450 14.22 25.08 14.47
N ILE A 451 14.88 23.93 14.32
CA ILE A 451 16.00 23.50 15.16
C ILE A 451 17.23 23.21 14.30
N PHE A 452 18.38 23.08 14.96
CA PHE A 452 19.57 22.47 14.42
C PHE A 452 19.89 21.19 15.20
N ILE A 453 20.20 20.11 14.49
CA ILE A 453 20.80 18.91 15.07
C ILE A 453 22.28 18.86 14.73
N ARG A 454 23.10 18.25 15.60
CA ARG A 454 24.54 18.16 15.41
C ARG A 454 25.13 16.90 16.00
N PHE A 455 26.10 16.34 15.26
CA PHE A 455 27.05 15.36 15.77
C PHE A 455 28.41 16.05 16.00
N SER A 456 28.97 15.96 17.20
CA SER A 456 30.26 16.57 17.52
C SER A 456 31.23 15.58 18.16
N SER A 457 32.46 15.53 17.65
CA SER A 457 33.46 14.55 18.09
C SER A 457 34.39 15.10 19.16
N ARG A 458 34.80 14.24 20.10
CA ARG A 458 35.83 14.55 21.09
C ARG A 458 36.83 13.41 21.19
N ARG A 459 38.10 13.73 20.97
CA ARG A 459 39.25 12.79 21.06
C ARG A 459 39.09 11.53 20.21
N LEU A 460 38.32 11.61 19.12
CA LEU A 460 38.49 10.72 17.99
C LEU A 460 39.76 11.18 17.24
N TYR A 461 40.23 10.35 16.33
CA TYR A 461 41.45 10.61 15.57
C TYR A 461 41.13 10.39 14.09
N SER A 462 42.15 10.28 13.24
CA SER A 462 41.95 10.05 11.81
C SER A 462 41.19 8.75 11.54
N PHE A 463 40.51 8.74 10.39
CA PHE A 463 39.72 7.66 9.77
C PHE A 463 40.29 6.23 9.86
N PHE A 464 41.61 6.04 9.90
CA PHE A 464 42.23 4.71 10.03
C PHE A 464 42.40 4.19 11.47
N SER A 465 42.04 4.98 12.49
CA SER A 465 42.43 4.64 13.86
C SER A 465 41.31 4.70 14.88
N ARG A 466 40.41 5.70 14.84
CA ARG A 466 39.29 5.87 15.78
C ARG A 466 38.19 6.72 15.16
N SER A 467 37.07 6.13 14.80
CA SER A 467 35.92 6.82 14.23
C SER A 467 34.61 6.24 14.76
N ILE A 468 33.53 6.98 14.54
CA ILE A 468 32.17 6.47 14.66
C ILE A 468 31.52 6.63 13.30
N TYR A 469 30.93 5.55 12.80
CA TYR A 469 30.08 5.59 11.62
C TYR A 469 28.64 5.85 12.06
N VAL A 470 27.91 6.64 11.27
CA VAL A 470 26.51 7.00 11.46
C VAL A 470 25.76 6.75 10.17
N ASP A 471 24.55 6.24 10.29
CA ASP A 471 23.66 5.99 9.17
C ASP A 471 22.18 6.15 9.55
N ASN A 472 21.30 6.17 8.55
CA ASN A 472 19.84 6.19 8.70
C ASN A 472 19.38 7.28 9.68
N VAL A 473 19.90 8.50 9.53
CA VAL A 473 19.50 9.62 10.39
C VAL A 473 18.09 10.01 10.04
N ARG A 474 17.16 9.83 10.98
CA ARG A 474 15.74 9.99 10.79
C ARG A 474 15.09 10.79 11.90
N ILE A 475 14.11 11.64 11.53
CA ILE A 475 13.26 12.35 12.48
C ILE A 475 11.81 12.14 12.10
N ASP A 476 11.03 11.57 13.02
CA ASP A 476 9.59 11.32 12.87
C ASP A 476 8.85 11.50 14.19
N ASP A 477 7.52 11.45 14.13
CA ASP A 477 6.70 11.34 15.33
C ASP A 477 6.89 9.98 15.98
N ALA A 478 7.25 9.96 17.26
CA ALA A 478 7.15 8.77 18.08
C ALA A 478 5.68 8.38 18.27
N THR A 479 5.07 7.83 17.23
CA THR A 479 4.03 6.83 17.42
C THR A 479 4.69 5.63 18.07
N ALA A 480 4.11 5.16 19.19
CA ALA A 480 4.54 3.94 19.83
C ALA A 480 4.61 2.80 18.80
N GLY A 481 5.83 2.44 18.41
CA GLY A 481 6.18 1.37 17.48
C GLY A 481 5.98 1.70 16.01
N GLY A 482 7.08 1.89 15.27
CA GLY A 482 7.01 2.26 13.86
C GLY A 482 8.35 2.57 13.22
N GLY A 483 9.37 1.75 13.45
CA GLY A 483 10.52 1.76 12.54
C GLY A 483 10.03 1.48 11.11
N GLY A 484 10.63 2.12 10.10
CA GLY A 484 10.37 1.75 8.71
C GLY A 484 10.53 0.25 8.48
N ASN A 485 9.91 -0.28 7.43
CA ASN A 485 10.01 -1.71 7.11
C ASN A 485 11.48 -2.11 6.88
N VAL A 486 12.05 -2.86 7.81
CA VAL A 486 13.40 -3.42 7.73
C VAL A 486 13.32 -4.77 7.03
N THR A 487 14.17 -5.00 6.03
CA THR A 487 14.33 -6.33 5.42
C THR A 487 15.61 -6.98 5.93
N VAL A 488 15.50 -8.21 6.45
CA VAL A 488 16.63 -9.02 6.89
C VAL A 488 16.69 -10.31 6.09
N ASP A 489 17.87 -10.63 5.56
CA ASP A 489 18.14 -11.89 4.89
C ASP A 489 18.78 -12.88 5.85
N ILE A 490 18.04 -13.93 6.19
CA ILE A 490 18.44 -14.94 7.18
C ILE A 490 18.88 -16.21 6.44
N VAL A 491 20.16 -16.51 6.44
CA VAL A 491 20.67 -17.79 5.92
C VAL A 491 20.19 -18.93 6.84
N ALA A 492 19.84 -20.09 6.26
CA ALA A 492 19.47 -21.26 7.05
C ALA A 492 20.60 -21.64 8.04
N ASN A 493 20.25 -21.90 9.30
CA ASN A 493 21.21 -22.27 10.34
C ASN A 493 21.23 -23.78 10.65
N ALA A 494 20.36 -24.55 10.00
CA ALA A 494 20.40 -26.01 9.94
C ALA A 494 19.58 -26.48 8.73
N ASP A 495 20.03 -27.52 8.03
CA ASP A 495 19.24 -28.18 7.00
C ASP A 495 19.47 -29.68 6.91
N THR A 496 18.47 -30.42 6.45
CA THR A 496 18.63 -31.86 6.17
C THR A 496 17.54 -32.31 5.22
N TRP A 497 17.61 -33.55 4.76
CA TRP A 497 16.48 -34.16 4.07
C TRP A 497 16.27 -35.59 4.57
N ILE A 498 15.02 -36.04 4.53
CA ILE A 498 14.65 -37.39 4.95
C ILE A 498 14.12 -38.17 3.75
N TYR A 499 14.39 -39.47 3.73
CA TYR A 499 14.09 -40.34 2.61
C TYR A 499 13.44 -41.64 3.03
N GLU A 500 12.28 -41.93 2.46
CA GLU A 500 11.51 -43.15 2.73
C GLU A 500 12.23 -44.42 2.25
N GLY A 501 12.95 -44.35 1.13
CA GLY A 501 13.62 -45.52 0.53
C GLY A 501 14.87 -45.97 1.30
N ASN A 502 15.39 -45.13 2.19
CA ASN A 502 16.46 -45.49 3.11
C ASN A 502 16.20 -44.88 4.49
N PRO A 503 15.21 -45.42 5.22
CA PRO A 503 14.53 -44.66 6.26
C PRO A 503 15.29 -44.53 7.58
N ASN A 504 16.45 -45.19 7.72
CA ASN A 504 17.32 -45.12 8.90
C ASN A 504 18.63 -44.37 8.61
N THR A 505 18.77 -43.73 7.44
CA THR A 505 19.95 -42.94 7.09
C THR A 505 19.69 -41.47 7.37
N ASN A 506 20.65 -40.82 8.01
CA ASN A 506 20.68 -39.36 8.20
C ASN A 506 21.41 -38.73 7.00
N TYR A 507 20.94 -37.57 6.57
CA TYR A 507 21.49 -36.86 5.41
C TYR A 507 21.88 -35.41 5.73
N GLY A 508 22.10 -35.05 7.00
CA GLY A 508 22.48 -33.68 7.40
C GLY A 508 23.89 -33.25 7.02
N THR A 509 24.62 -34.07 6.25
CA THR A 509 25.95 -33.70 5.69
C THR A 509 25.97 -33.73 4.16
N ASP A 510 24.83 -34.00 3.54
CA ASP A 510 24.71 -33.98 2.09
C ASP A 510 24.75 -32.53 1.58
N VAL A 511 25.47 -32.30 0.49
CA VAL A 511 25.62 -30.97 -0.14
C VAL A 511 24.37 -30.50 -0.92
N SER A 512 23.26 -31.25 -0.85
CA SER A 512 22.01 -30.89 -1.52
C SER A 512 20.81 -31.47 -0.81
N LEU A 513 19.70 -30.74 -0.79
CA LEU A 513 18.46 -31.13 -0.13
C LEU A 513 17.43 -31.63 -1.12
N ARG A 514 16.75 -32.74 -0.84
CA ARG A 514 15.79 -33.34 -1.78
C ARG A 514 14.35 -33.22 -1.33
N THR A 515 13.49 -32.79 -2.25
CA THR A 515 12.05 -32.94 -2.14
C THR A 515 11.45 -33.59 -3.38
N GLY A 516 10.44 -34.43 -3.18
CA GLY A 516 9.73 -35.10 -4.27
C GLY A 516 9.59 -36.60 -4.07
N ARG A 517 9.45 -37.33 -5.17
CA ARG A 517 9.26 -38.78 -5.21
C ARG A 517 10.19 -39.43 -6.23
N GLN A 518 10.89 -40.48 -5.81
CA GLN A 518 11.83 -41.23 -6.65
C GLN A 518 11.54 -42.74 -6.59
N GLY A 519 11.40 -43.39 -7.76
CA GLY A 519 11.24 -44.85 -7.86
C GLY A 519 10.40 -45.28 -9.07
N GLY A 520 9.90 -46.53 -9.07
CA GLY A 520 9.12 -47.09 -10.18
C GLY A 520 7.67 -46.57 -10.23
N PHE A 521 6.96 -46.77 -11.35
CA PHE A 521 5.57 -46.31 -11.55
C PHE A 521 4.59 -46.74 -10.42
N PHE A 522 4.85 -47.85 -9.73
CA PHE A 522 4.01 -48.39 -8.65
C PHE A 522 4.65 -48.30 -7.25
N SER A 523 5.89 -47.80 -7.12
CA SER A 523 6.67 -47.82 -5.87
C SER A 523 7.75 -46.72 -5.90
N GLY A 524 7.31 -45.48 -5.73
CA GLY A 524 8.20 -44.33 -5.56
C GLY A 524 8.21 -43.90 -4.10
N ASP A 525 9.42 -43.73 -3.58
CA ASP A 525 9.71 -43.32 -2.22
C ASP A 525 9.75 -41.80 -2.12
N PHE A 526 9.23 -41.24 -1.03
CA PHE A 526 9.24 -39.79 -0.79
C PHE A 526 10.58 -39.31 -0.21
N SER A 527 11.00 -38.13 -0.68
CA SER A 527 12.06 -37.32 -0.08
C SER A 527 11.47 -35.98 0.36
N ARG A 528 11.87 -35.48 1.53
CA ARG A 528 11.42 -34.19 2.09
C ARG A 528 12.60 -33.41 2.62
N ALA A 529 12.77 -32.17 2.16
CA ALA A 529 13.77 -31.24 2.67
C ALA A 529 13.24 -30.54 3.93
N LEU A 530 14.11 -30.37 4.92
CA LEU A 530 13.89 -29.60 6.15
C LEU A 530 14.93 -28.49 6.22
N MET A 531 14.50 -27.30 6.63
CA MET A 531 15.38 -26.14 6.82
C MET A 531 14.95 -25.39 8.08
N HIS A 532 15.90 -24.88 8.85
CA HIS A 532 15.65 -24.01 9.99
C HIS A 532 16.30 -22.65 9.77
N PHE A 533 15.60 -21.59 10.18
CA PHE A 533 16.06 -20.21 10.13
C PHE A 533 15.96 -19.60 11.53
N ASP A 534 17.00 -18.91 12.00
CA ASP A 534 17.00 -18.29 13.31
C ASP A 534 16.31 -16.93 13.28
N ILE A 535 14.98 -16.94 13.34
CA ILE A 535 14.18 -15.71 13.27
C ILE A 535 14.32 -14.86 14.54
N ALA A 536 14.37 -15.48 15.72
CA ALA A 536 14.34 -14.76 16.99
C ALA A 536 15.59 -13.89 17.23
N SER A 537 16.75 -14.29 16.68
CA SER A 537 17.98 -13.49 16.76
C SER A 537 18.09 -12.40 15.69
N ASN A 538 17.25 -12.45 14.64
CA ASN A 538 17.35 -11.57 13.47
C ASN A 538 16.14 -10.62 13.31
N VAL A 539 15.02 -10.92 13.94
CA VAL A 539 13.80 -10.09 13.95
C VAL A 539 13.45 -9.75 15.41
N PRO A 540 13.49 -8.46 15.81
CA PRO A 540 13.15 -8.02 17.16
C PRO A 540 11.76 -8.47 17.60
N ALA A 541 11.62 -8.89 18.86
CA ALA A 541 10.33 -9.26 19.41
C ALA A 541 9.36 -8.06 19.41
N GLY A 542 8.11 -8.29 18.98
CA GLY A 542 7.10 -7.25 18.79
C GLY A 542 7.09 -6.63 17.40
N SER A 543 8.01 -7.04 16.51
CA SER A 543 7.98 -6.63 15.10
C SER A 543 6.74 -7.16 14.38
N THR A 544 6.21 -6.37 13.45
CA THR A 544 5.13 -6.79 12.55
C THR A 544 5.71 -7.24 11.21
N VAL A 545 5.60 -8.52 10.89
CA VAL A 545 6.04 -9.12 9.62
C VAL A 545 5.14 -8.63 8.48
N VAL A 546 5.75 -7.94 7.52
CA VAL A 546 5.09 -7.44 6.31
C VAL A 546 5.14 -8.50 5.22
N THR A 547 6.34 -8.98 4.87
CA THR A 547 6.54 -10.05 3.89
C THR A 547 7.62 -11.03 4.33
N ALA A 548 7.49 -12.29 3.93
CA ALA A 548 8.53 -13.29 4.11
C ALA A 548 8.72 -14.05 2.79
N THR A 549 9.93 -14.08 2.25
CA THR A 549 10.26 -14.73 0.98
C THR A 549 11.39 -15.72 1.20
N LEU A 550 11.13 -17.00 0.91
CA LEU A 550 12.13 -18.05 0.94
C LEU A 550 12.82 -18.15 -0.43
N GLY A 551 14.09 -17.81 -0.48
CA GLY A 551 14.97 -18.07 -1.61
C GLY A 551 15.60 -19.46 -1.50
N VAL A 552 15.41 -20.29 -2.52
CA VAL A 552 16.13 -21.57 -2.67
C VAL A 552 16.65 -21.73 -4.10
N GLU A 553 17.90 -22.16 -4.24
CA GLU A 553 18.45 -22.49 -5.55
C GLU A 553 18.16 -23.96 -5.90
N ILE A 554 17.50 -24.20 -7.03
CA ILE A 554 17.36 -25.54 -7.59
C ILE A 554 18.66 -25.90 -8.32
N VAL A 555 19.44 -26.82 -7.75
CA VAL A 555 20.72 -27.27 -8.31
C VAL A 555 20.58 -28.47 -9.26
N SER A 556 19.52 -29.26 -9.11
CA SER A 556 19.25 -30.44 -9.94
C SER A 556 17.77 -30.78 -9.98
N THR A 557 17.31 -31.34 -11.10
CA THR A 557 15.90 -31.73 -11.30
C THR A 557 15.77 -33.15 -11.85
N ASN A 558 14.70 -33.83 -11.45
CA ASN A 558 14.26 -35.09 -12.05
C ASN A 558 12.78 -35.01 -12.45
N GLY A 559 12.47 -35.53 -13.64
CA GLY A 559 11.12 -35.48 -14.21
C GLY A 559 10.81 -34.13 -14.88
N SER A 560 10.10 -34.18 -16.01
CA SER A 560 9.74 -33.00 -16.81
C SER A 560 8.53 -32.23 -16.25
N GLY A 561 8.50 -30.93 -16.49
CA GLY A 561 7.38 -30.05 -16.10
C GLY A 561 7.43 -29.65 -14.63
N THR A 562 6.46 -28.86 -14.21
CA THR A 562 6.39 -28.31 -12.84
C THR A 562 6.07 -29.38 -11.79
N MET A 563 6.42 -29.11 -10.54
CA MET A 563 6.19 -29.97 -9.39
C MET A 563 5.51 -29.18 -8.27
N THR A 564 4.21 -29.41 -8.07
CA THR A 564 3.44 -28.77 -7.00
C THR A 564 3.99 -29.18 -5.64
N THR A 565 4.50 -28.21 -4.90
CA THR A 565 5.19 -28.40 -3.64
C THR A 565 4.55 -27.50 -2.60
N ASN A 566 4.19 -28.11 -1.47
CA ASN A 566 3.69 -27.37 -0.31
C ASN A 566 4.81 -27.30 0.72
N ILE A 567 4.93 -26.16 1.39
CA ILE A 567 5.83 -25.98 2.52
C ILE A 567 4.96 -25.87 3.76
N TYR A 568 5.39 -26.50 4.85
CA TYR A 568 4.69 -26.47 6.13
C TYR A 568 5.66 -26.12 7.26
N ARG A 569 5.12 -25.55 8.34
CA ARG A 569 5.85 -25.41 9.60
C ARG A 569 5.98 -26.77 10.28
N VAL A 570 7.14 -27.04 10.86
CA VAL A 570 7.45 -28.33 11.49
C VAL A 570 6.89 -28.36 12.92
N ASN A 571 6.24 -29.47 13.29
CA ASN A 571 5.61 -29.65 14.60
C ASN A 571 6.53 -30.33 15.61
N THR A 572 7.45 -31.18 15.18
CA THR A 572 8.37 -31.91 16.06
C THR A 572 9.79 -31.38 15.89
N ALA A 573 10.48 -31.06 16.98
CA ALA A 573 11.88 -30.65 16.91
C ALA A 573 12.71 -31.76 16.26
N TRP A 574 13.70 -31.39 15.47
CA TRP A 574 14.57 -32.32 14.76
C TRP A 574 16.04 -31.92 14.92
N ASP A 575 16.92 -32.91 14.80
CA ASP A 575 18.37 -32.78 14.89
C ASP A 575 19.01 -33.17 13.56
N GLU A 576 19.63 -32.19 12.91
CA GLU A 576 20.29 -32.32 11.60
C GLU A 576 21.22 -33.52 11.49
N ASN A 577 21.93 -33.88 12.56
CA ASN A 577 23.00 -34.87 12.55
C ASN A 577 22.54 -36.27 12.94
N THR A 578 21.31 -36.43 13.43
CA THR A 578 20.83 -37.71 13.97
C THR A 578 19.46 -38.14 13.47
N ASP A 579 18.61 -37.22 13.04
CA ASP A 579 17.27 -37.58 12.61
C ASP A 579 17.23 -38.22 11.22
N THR A 580 16.24 -39.09 11.04
CA THR A 580 16.03 -39.94 9.87
C THR A 580 14.53 -39.98 9.55
N TRP A 581 14.16 -40.57 8.43
CA TRP A 581 12.74 -40.77 8.10
C TRP A 581 11.98 -41.51 9.21
N ASN A 582 12.54 -42.59 9.77
CA ASN A 582 11.86 -43.38 10.80
C ASN A 582 11.78 -42.66 12.15
N THR A 583 12.81 -41.89 12.53
CA THR A 583 12.77 -41.15 13.81
C THR A 583 11.75 -40.03 13.78
N LEU A 584 11.55 -39.39 12.62
CA LEU A 584 10.55 -38.33 12.41
C LEU A 584 9.19 -38.85 11.91
N GLY A 585 9.02 -40.16 11.69
CA GLY A 585 7.77 -40.74 11.16
C GLY A 585 7.41 -40.25 9.75
N GLY A 586 8.42 -39.95 8.92
CA GLY A 586 8.28 -39.28 7.64
C GLY A 586 8.23 -37.75 7.74
N GLY A 587 8.24 -37.19 8.95
CA GLY A 587 8.11 -35.76 9.19
C GLY A 587 6.82 -35.44 9.95
N SER A 588 6.82 -34.33 10.67
CA SER A 588 5.70 -33.86 11.48
C SER A 588 5.48 -32.39 11.16
N TRP A 589 4.32 -32.04 10.63
CA TRP A 589 4.04 -30.69 10.15
C TRP A 589 2.58 -30.29 10.32
N GLU A 590 2.33 -28.99 10.22
CA GLU A 590 1.01 -28.37 10.37
C GLU A 590 0.04 -28.74 9.26
N THR A 591 -1.28 -28.64 9.51
CA THR A 591 -2.29 -28.88 8.46
C THR A 591 -2.34 -27.77 7.42
N SER A 592 -2.07 -26.52 7.83
CA SER A 592 -2.03 -25.35 6.96
C SER A 592 -0.63 -25.18 6.35
N SER A 593 -0.56 -25.11 5.02
CA SER A 593 0.70 -24.83 4.31
C SER A 593 1.10 -23.36 4.46
N ILE A 594 2.39 -23.12 4.74
CA ILE A 594 2.97 -21.78 4.70
C ILE A 594 3.28 -21.30 3.29
N TYR A 595 3.37 -22.22 2.33
CA TYR A 595 3.44 -21.92 0.90
C TYR A 595 2.84 -23.08 0.10
N SER A 596 2.22 -22.78 -1.03
CA SER A 596 1.78 -23.75 -2.04
C SER A 596 2.04 -23.20 -3.43
N GLY A 597 2.78 -23.95 -4.24
CA GLY A 597 3.07 -23.53 -5.61
C GLY A 597 3.87 -24.55 -6.41
N ASP A 598 4.18 -24.20 -7.65
CA ASP A 598 4.77 -25.10 -8.64
C ASP A 598 6.27 -24.82 -8.82
N LEU A 599 7.11 -25.81 -8.54
CA LEU A 599 8.57 -25.70 -8.79
C LEU A 599 8.93 -26.13 -10.21
N PRO A 600 9.70 -25.34 -10.98
CA PRO A 600 10.02 -25.61 -12.38
C PRO A 600 10.99 -26.79 -12.53
N SER A 601 11.07 -27.38 -13.73
CA SER A 601 12.06 -28.43 -14.07
C SER A 601 13.41 -27.87 -14.53
N SER A 602 13.64 -26.56 -14.41
CA SER A 602 14.93 -25.91 -14.66
C SER A 602 15.68 -25.65 -13.35
N THR A 603 17.00 -25.53 -13.44
CA THR A 603 17.86 -25.09 -12.33
C THR A 603 17.78 -23.57 -12.15
N GLY A 604 18.22 -23.09 -10.99
CA GLY A 604 18.32 -21.68 -10.64
C GLY A 604 17.42 -21.25 -9.47
N TRP A 605 17.56 -19.98 -9.07
CA TRP A 605 16.89 -19.39 -7.92
C TRP A 605 15.37 -19.35 -8.04
N GLN A 606 14.70 -19.78 -6.97
CA GLN A 606 13.27 -19.67 -6.78
C GLN A 606 12.99 -18.84 -5.53
N ASN A 607 12.14 -17.83 -5.67
CA ASN A 607 11.67 -16.99 -4.58
C ASN A 607 10.23 -17.36 -4.26
N LEU A 608 10.03 -17.96 -3.09
CA LEU A 608 8.77 -18.53 -2.64
C LEU A 608 8.21 -17.62 -1.54
N THR A 609 7.21 -16.79 -1.88
CA THR A 609 6.55 -15.91 -0.91
C THR A 609 5.74 -16.73 0.09
N LEU A 610 6.17 -16.73 1.35
CA LEU A 610 5.54 -17.43 2.45
C LEU A 610 4.34 -16.65 3.00
N ASN A 611 3.41 -17.35 3.65
CA ASN A 611 2.31 -16.72 4.38
C ASN A 611 2.87 -15.96 5.60
N SER A 612 2.87 -14.62 5.51
CA SER A 612 3.43 -13.73 6.54
C SER A 612 2.75 -13.88 7.90
N SER A 613 1.46 -14.22 7.98
CA SER A 613 0.78 -14.46 9.25
C SER A 613 1.34 -15.68 9.99
N LEU A 614 1.72 -16.74 9.28
CA LEU A 614 2.31 -17.92 9.91
C LEU A 614 3.78 -17.69 10.32
N VAL A 615 4.47 -16.73 9.70
CA VAL A 615 5.79 -16.24 10.10
C VAL A 615 5.67 -15.28 11.30
N GLN A 616 4.63 -14.44 11.34
CA GLN A 616 4.31 -13.58 12.49
C GLN A 616 4.17 -14.40 13.77
N GLU A 617 3.50 -15.55 13.71
CA GLU A 617 3.38 -16.44 14.88
C GLU A 617 4.74 -16.94 15.42
N TRP A 618 5.78 -17.02 14.58
CA TRP A 618 7.15 -17.29 15.03
C TRP A 618 7.79 -16.09 15.73
N VAL A 619 7.55 -14.87 15.22
CA VAL A 619 8.04 -13.61 15.82
C VAL A 619 7.35 -13.33 17.15
N ASP A 620 6.04 -13.57 17.24
CA ASP A 620 5.25 -13.41 18.46
C ASP A 620 5.53 -14.50 19.50
N GLY A 621 6.18 -15.60 19.09
CA GLY A 621 6.40 -16.78 19.93
C GLY A 621 5.13 -17.59 20.24
N THR A 622 4.01 -17.31 19.55
CA THR A 622 2.76 -18.08 19.67
C THR A 622 2.88 -19.46 19.03
N PHE A 623 3.80 -19.62 18.07
CA PHE A 623 4.23 -20.89 17.53
C PHE A 623 5.75 -21.05 17.69
N THR A 624 6.22 -22.16 18.24
CA THR A 624 7.66 -22.42 18.36
C THR A 624 8.27 -22.67 16.97
N ASN A 625 9.20 -21.83 16.55
CA ASN A 625 9.95 -22.04 15.31
C ASN A 625 10.79 -23.33 15.41
N ARG A 626 10.46 -24.30 14.54
CA ARG A 626 11.19 -25.58 14.37
C ARG A 626 11.59 -25.78 12.91
N GLY A 627 11.57 -24.71 12.13
CA GLY A 627 11.83 -24.74 10.69
C GLY A 627 10.64 -25.14 9.84
N ILE A 628 10.94 -25.39 8.57
CA ILE A 628 10.01 -25.71 7.49
C ILE A 628 10.30 -27.08 6.89
N ILE A 629 9.28 -27.69 6.29
CA ILE A 629 9.41 -28.95 5.53
C ILE A 629 8.72 -28.84 4.17
N PHE A 630 9.42 -29.31 3.13
CA PHE A 630 8.91 -29.38 1.76
C PHE A 630 8.20 -30.71 1.51
N VAL A 631 6.90 -30.65 1.22
CA VAL A 631 6.05 -31.82 0.99
C VAL A 631 5.46 -31.76 -0.42
N TYR A 632 5.87 -32.72 -1.22
CA TYR A 632 5.33 -32.98 -2.54
C TYR A 632 4.03 -33.81 -2.45
N SER A 633 2.97 -33.38 -3.14
CA SER A 633 1.62 -33.95 -3.00
C SER A 633 1.13 -34.79 -4.17
N ALA A 634 1.90 -34.94 -5.25
CA ALA A 634 1.48 -35.70 -6.43
C ALA A 634 2.12 -37.10 -6.54
N PHE A 635 1.49 -37.99 -7.32
CA PHE A 635 1.93 -39.38 -7.52
C PHE A 635 2.90 -39.56 -8.69
N LEU A 636 3.43 -38.48 -9.27
CA LEU A 636 4.39 -38.55 -10.37
C LEU A 636 5.82 -38.64 -9.83
N ASN A 637 6.68 -39.36 -10.54
CA ASN A 637 8.12 -39.42 -10.23
C ASN A 637 8.80 -38.12 -10.66
N LYS A 638 8.82 -37.16 -9.74
CA LYS A 638 9.45 -35.86 -9.89
C LYS A 638 10.21 -35.53 -8.62
N ARG A 639 11.40 -34.97 -8.76
CA ARG A 639 12.26 -34.54 -7.64
C ARG A 639 12.90 -33.20 -7.96
N ARG A 640 13.11 -32.39 -6.92
CA ARG A 640 13.96 -31.20 -6.94
C ARG A 640 15.03 -31.33 -5.87
N GLU A 641 16.23 -30.92 -6.25
CA GLU A 641 17.39 -30.81 -5.37
C GLU A 641 17.70 -29.32 -5.19
N PHE A 642 17.77 -28.89 -3.94
CA PHE A 642 18.11 -27.53 -3.55
C PHE A 642 19.55 -27.46 -3.03
N GLY A 643 20.16 -26.27 -3.07
CA GLY A 643 21.39 -26.00 -2.33
C GLY A 643 21.24 -26.29 -0.83
N SER A 644 22.31 -26.77 -0.21
CA SER A 644 22.42 -27.01 1.23
C SER A 644 23.48 -26.11 1.83
N LEU A 645 23.36 -25.79 3.12
CA LEU A 645 24.36 -25.19 3.97
C LEU A 645 25.70 -25.95 3.95
N ASN A 646 25.66 -27.27 3.67
CA ASN A 646 26.85 -28.12 3.56
C ASN A 646 27.58 -28.01 2.23
N ASP A 647 27.01 -27.32 1.22
CA ASP A 647 27.72 -27.05 -0.02
C ASP A 647 28.84 -26.02 0.21
N ALA A 648 29.98 -26.23 -0.46
CA ALA A 648 31.12 -25.32 -0.38
C ALA A 648 30.86 -23.99 -1.10
N ASP A 649 29.92 -23.97 -2.06
CA ASP A 649 29.43 -22.74 -2.66
C ASP A 649 28.40 -22.09 -1.73
N THR A 650 28.80 -21.03 -1.02
CA THR A 650 27.89 -20.32 -0.11
C THR A 650 26.86 -19.48 -0.85
N THR A 651 27.01 -19.27 -2.17
CA THR A 651 26.08 -18.45 -2.95
C THR A 651 24.77 -19.15 -3.26
N ILE A 652 24.67 -20.47 -2.99
CA ILE A 652 23.48 -21.29 -3.25
C ILE A 652 22.72 -21.68 -1.97
N HIS A 653 23.17 -21.18 -0.82
CA HIS A 653 22.59 -21.50 0.49
C HIS A 653 21.15 -20.97 0.61
N PRO A 654 20.20 -21.71 1.19
CA PRO A 654 18.84 -21.22 1.39
C PRO A 654 18.80 -19.95 2.25
N VAL A 655 18.04 -18.94 1.82
CA VAL A 655 17.88 -17.66 2.51
C VAL A 655 16.41 -17.35 2.72
N LEU A 656 16.04 -16.93 3.93
CA LEU A 656 14.73 -16.41 4.26
C LEU A 656 14.82 -14.89 4.42
N SER A 657 14.27 -14.16 3.46
CA SER A 657 14.17 -12.70 3.49
C SER A 657 12.88 -12.29 4.21
N ILE A 658 12.97 -11.57 5.33
CA ILE A 658 11.82 -11.09 6.11
C ILE A 658 11.84 -9.57 6.11
N THR A 659 10.79 -8.97 5.58
CA THR A 659 10.48 -7.55 5.73
C THR A 659 9.54 -7.39 6.91
N TYR A 660 9.91 -6.59 7.91
CA TYR A 660 9.13 -6.35 9.12
C TYR A 660 9.19 -4.89 9.56
N THR A 661 8.14 -4.42 10.21
CA THR A 661 8.12 -3.15 10.94
C THR A 661 8.62 -3.43 12.36
N PRO A 662 9.76 -2.87 12.81
CA PRO A 662 10.24 -3.02 14.19
C PRO A 662 9.20 -2.53 15.23
N PRO A 663 9.25 -3.06 16.48
CA PRO A 663 8.31 -2.76 17.56
C PRO A 663 8.25 -1.30 18.02
#